data_AF-A0A4S9PLB1-F1
#
_entry.id   AF-A0A4S9PLB1-F1
#
_cell.length_a   1.000
_cell.length_b   1.000
_cell.length_c   1.000
_cell.angle_alpha   90.00
_cell.angle_beta   90.00
_cell.angle_gamma   90.00
#
_symmetry.space_group_name_H-M   'P 1'
#
loop_
_entity.id
_entity.type
_entity.pdbx_description
1 polymer ?
#
loop_
_entity_poly.entity_id
_entity_poly.type
_entity_poly.pdbx_seq_one_letter_code
_entity_poly.pdbx_strand_id
1 'polypeptide(L)'
;MWLSGVALAAIVASANALDLTVAANGGNATSPLQYGLMFEDINFSGDGGIYAELIRNRAFQGNTVHPSTLLGYSAVGGTTLSLKNLSQPLSSALPTSMNVAVAKASSGDVGFSNTGYWGIGVEAQDYTGSFWVKGSYDGSFTASLKSDITKETLASVQVPSKASSSEWVQHNFTLTPASAAQNSNNSFILTFKKSGVTGGSLDFTLISLFPPTYKNRPNGLRKDIAEALKELNPKFLRFPGGNNLEGDDPPYLWYWNETIGPLKDRPGRPGTWGYQNTDGLGLIEYLHWCQDLELEPILAVWDGFYLSGPVTPQSELGVWIQFALDELEFLMGSTSTKYGALRASLGYPEPFQINYVEIGNEDNLGGGNASYSAYRLPMFTEAIKAVYPDITIIGSTPTVDPIPDHISLDYHEYSRPDNFVKEFGLFDHYNRSHPILIGEYAVIEPNNASMASVDWTSGATRLAFPSWTGSVAEAIFLIGAERNSDFIIGASYAPTLQNLNSFQWVPDMISFTADTTKDVLSTSWHMLQLLGNHLITETLPTTGGNFGPAYYVAGYNNQTGSHMLKTAIYNATEDVPVSVSFKGVSAGATATLSILTAPSGDSYNNVGTQVVKSTNTTIKASAGGVFKFSLPNLSVSVLEVQGRPTYWAGSWGGHRGAWGHGGFGGWTPSWGGWGSWKGTGHNKRDVPKGYKEIVY
;
A
#
# COMPACT_ATOMS: atom_id res chain seq x y z
N MET A 1 -46.37 -12.92 -40.02
CA MET A 1 -45.93 -11.95 -41.06
C MET A 1 -46.90 -10.78 -40.96
N TRP A 2 -46.59 -9.63 -40.37
CA TRP A 2 -45.46 -8.73 -40.64
C TRP A 2 -44.96 -8.04 -39.35
N LEU A 3 -43.67 -7.71 -39.36
CA LEU A 3 -42.86 -7.20 -38.25
C LEU A 3 -43.25 -5.77 -37.85
N SER A 4 -43.37 -5.53 -36.55
CA SER A 4 -43.23 -4.19 -35.95
C SER A 4 -41.76 -3.97 -35.62
N GLY A 5 -41.08 -3.17 -36.44
CA GLY A 5 -39.69 -2.80 -36.22
C GLY A 5 -39.56 -1.85 -35.03
N VAL A 6 -38.91 -2.32 -33.97
CA VAL A 6 -38.35 -1.46 -32.93
C VAL A 6 -37.04 -0.90 -33.50
N ALA A 7 -37.06 0.38 -33.90
CA ALA A 7 -35.84 1.10 -34.23
C ALA A 7 -35.09 1.39 -32.91
N LEU A 8 -34.13 0.53 -32.57
CA LEU A 8 -33.10 0.86 -31.59
C LEU A 8 -32.24 1.96 -32.23
N ALA A 9 -32.44 3.21 -31.83
CA ALA A 9 -31.54 4.30 -32.21
C ALA A 9 -30.22 4.07 -31.45
N ALA A 10 -29.33 3.26 -32.04
CA ALA A 10 -27.91 3.31 -31.70
C ALA A 10 -27.44 4.73 -32.06
N ILE A 11 -27.18 5.57 -31.05
CA ILE A 11 -26.47 6.83 -31.28
C ILE A 11 -25.05 6.42 -31.68
N VAL A 12 -24.83 6.34 -33.00
CA VAL A 12 -23.51 6.14 -33.58
C VAL A 12 -22.72 7.42 -33.30
N ALA A 13 -21.88 7.40 -32.26
CA ALA A 13 -20.91 8.45 -32.05
C ALA A 13 -19.87 8.36 -33.16
N SER A 14 -20.00 9.19 -34.19
CA SER A 14 -18.97 9.37 -35.20
C SER A 14 -17.69 9.85 -34.49
N ALA A 15 -16.51 9.35 -34.86
CA ALA A 15 -15.24 9.81 -34.32
C ALA A 15 -15.03 11.29 -34.68
N ASN A 16 -15.51 12.19 -33.80
CA ASN A 16 -15.29 13.62 -33.93
C ASN A 16 -13.83 13.91 -33.58
N ALA A 17 -13.16 14.73 -34.40
CA ALA A 17 -11.84 15.21 -34.09
C ALA A 17 -11.84 15.97 -32.75
N LEU A 18 -10.80 15.76 -31.94
CA LEU A 18 -10.56 16.50 -30.71
C LEU A 18 -9.70 17.72 -31.03
N ASP A 19 -10.38 18.86 -31.27
CA ASP A 19 -9.73 20.15 -31.52
C ASP A 19 -9.74 21.00 -30.24
N LEU A 20 -8.57 21.20 -29.62
CA LEU A 20 -8.41 21.87 -28.33
C LEU A 20 -7.48 23.09 -28.40
N THR A 21 -7.90 24.14 -27.70
CA THR A 21 -7.01 25.23 -27.27
C THR A 21 -6.99 25.27 -25.76
N VAL A 22 -5.81 25.11 -25.17
CA VAL A 22 -5.58 25.18 -23.72
C VAL A 22 -5.16 26.60 -23.36
N ALA A 23 -5.84 27.19 -22.38
CA ALA A 23 -5.54 28.53 -21.87
C ALA A 23 -4.16 28.59 -21.21
N ALA A 24 -3.62 29.80 -21.04
CA ALA A 24 -2.32 29.99 -20.37
C ALA A 24 -2.46 30.14 -18.84
N ASN A 25 -3.68 30.37 -18.35
CA ASN A 25 -4.02 30.61 -16.95
C ASN A 25 -5.53 30.41 -16.73
N GLY A 26 -5.95 30.55 -15.48
CA GLY A 26 -7.36 30.58 -15.09
C GLY A 26 -7.93 29.22 -14.71
N GLY A 27 -7.08 28.22 -14.44
CA GLY A 27 -7.53 26.97 -13.86
C GLY A 27 -7.12 26.84 -12.41
N ASN A 28 -7.08 25.60 -11.92
CA ASN A 28 -7.02 25.31 -10.49
C ASN A 28 -5.71 24.63 -10.13
N ALA A 29 -5.17 24.94 -8.94
CA ALA A 29 -4.11 24.15 -8.35
C ALA A 29 -4.58 22.72 -8.14
N THR A 30 -3.74 21.76 -8.51
CA THR A 30 -4.00 20.33 -8.30
C THR A 30 -3.44 19.91 -6.95
N SER A 31 -4.16 19.06 -6.24
CA SER A 31 -3.66 18.41 -5.03
C SER A 31 -2.28 17.75 -5.30
N PRO A 32 -1.29 17.94 -4.41
CA PRO A 32 -0.02 17.23 -4.52
C PRO A 32 -0.15 15.73 -4.22
N LEU A 33 -1.32 15.26 -3.77
CA LEU A 33 -1.62 13.88 -3.39
C LEU A 33 -2.41 13.11 -4.45
N GLN A 34 -2.48 13.61 -5.70
CA GLN A 34 -3.39 13.13 -6.75
C GLN A 34 -3.48 11.59 -6.92
N TYR A 35 -2.36 10.87 -6.82
CA TYR A 35 -2.31 9.41 -6.96
C TYR A 35 -1.58 8.80 -5.75
N GLY A 36 -2.18 7.82 -5.09
CA GLY A 36 -1.61 7.16 -3.92
C GLY A 36 -1.89 5.67 -3.86
N LEU A 37 -1.63 5.10 -2.70
CA LEU A 37 -1.80 3.69 -2.39
C LEU A 37 -2.82 3.51 -1.26
N MET A 38 -3.63 2.47 -1.34
CA MET A 38 -4.49 1.99 -0.26
C MET A 38 -3.96 0.63 0.20
N PHE A 39 -3.84 0.41 1.51
CA PHE A 39 -3.33 -0.85 2.03
C PHE A 39 -4.03 -1.33 3.30
N GLU A 40 -4.58 -2.54 3.19
CA GLU A 40 -4.84 -3.47 4.28
C GLU A 40 -4.20 -4.82 3.99
N ASP A 41 -3.99 -5.64 5.03
CA ASP A 41 -3.58 -7.04 4.85
C ASP A 41 -4.76 -7.92 4.39
N ILE A 42 -5.07 -7.81 3.09
CA ILE A 42 -5.95 -8.68 2.28
C ILE A 42 -5.11 -9.51 1.31
N ASN A 43 -5.56 -10.68 0.85
CA ASN A 43 -4.88 -11.46 -0.20
C ASN A 43 -3.42 -11.84 0.13
N PHE A 44 -3.07 -11.95 1.42
CA PHE A 44 -1.70 -12.11 1.90
C PHE A 44 -0.76 -10.98 1.45
N SER A 45 -1.29 -9.76 1.33
CA SER A 45 -0.56 -8.56 0.91
C SER A 45 0.41 -8.03 1.98
N GLY A 46 0.09 -8.21 3.26
CA GLY A 46 0.99 -7.96 4.39
C GLY A 46 1.82 -9.21 4.65
N ASP A 47 1.32 -10.10 5.51
CA ASP A 47 1.97 -11.37 5.82
C ASP A 47 2.05 -12.30 4.61
N GLY A 48 3.27 -12.51 4.11
CA GLY A 48 3.54 -13.28 2.89
C GLY A 48 3.61 -12.44 1.63
N GLY A 49 3.42 -11.13 1.74
CA GLY A 49 3.47 -10.15 0.66
C GLY A 49 4.54 -9.10 0.88
N ILE A 50 4.14 -7.84 1.07
CA ILE A 50 5.05 -6.72 1.23
C ILE A 50 5.86 -6.80 2.52
N TYR A 51 5.37 -7.49 3.56
CA TYR A 51 6.18 -7.80 4.72
C TYR A 51 7.17 -8.93 4.39
N ALA A 52 8.48 -8.68 4.55
CA ALA A 52 9.50 -9.57 4.00
C ALA A 52 9.76 -10.88 4.78
N GLU A 53 8.99 -11.18 5.83
CA GLU A 53 9.13 -12.43 6.57
C GLU A 53 8.84 -13.64 5.67
N LEU A 54 9.78 -14.58 5.61
CA LEU A 54 9.66 -15.78 4.77
C LEU A 54 9.04 -16.95 5.52
N ILE A 55 9.10 -16.97 6.85
CA ILE A 55 8.57 -18.06 7.68
C ILE A 55 7.08 -17.85 7.92
N ARG A 56 6.29 -18.71 7.29
CA ARG A 56 4.84 -18.74 7.53
C ARG A 56 4.55 -19.28 8.93
N ASN A 57 3.60 -18.65 9.63
CA ASN A 57 3.17 -19.09 10.96
C ASN A 57 4.36 -19.14 11.96
N ARG A 58 5.21 -18.12 11.91
CA ARG A 58 6.50 -18.06 12.62
C ARG A 58 6.46 -18.25 14.13
N ALA A 59 5.35 -17.86 14.77
CA ALA A 59 5.24 -17.83 16.22
C ALA A 59 3.99 -18.56 16.75
N PHE A 60 3.29 -19.31 15.90
CA PHE A 60 2.09 -20.07 16.29
C PHE A 60 1.01 -19.19 16.93
N GLN A 61 0.96 -17.92 16.52
CA GLN A 61 -0.06 -16.96 16.91
C GLN A 61 -1.43 -17.52 16.54
N GLY A 62 -2.39 -17.30 17.40
CA GLY A 62 -3.73 -17.84 17.26
C GLY A 62 -4.63 -17.43 18.41
N ASN A 63 -5.92 -17.56 18.18
CA ASN A 63 -6.99 -17.14 19.07
C ASN A 63 -8.19 -18.09 18.92
N THR A 64 -9.36 -17.70 19.42
CA THR A 64 -10.56 -18.55 19.36
C THR A 64 -11.17 -18.66 17.96
N VAL A 65 -10.95 -17.67 17.09
CA VAL A 65 -11.43 -17.61 15.70
C VAL A 65 -10.47 -18.35 14.77
N HIS A 66 -9.17 -18.09 14.93
CA HIS A 66 -8.09 -18.78 14.22
C HIS A 66 -7.16 -19.46 15.22
N PRO A 67 -7.46 -20.72 15.62
CA PRO A 67 -6.63 -21.45 16.57
C PRO A 67 -5.19 -21.62 16.08
N SER A 68 -4.23 -21.62 17.01
CA SER A 68 -2.83 -21.92 16.69
C SER A 68 -2.73 -23.27 15.95
N THR A 69 -1.95 -23.30 14.88
CA THR A 69 -1.73 -24.50 14.06
C THR A 69 -0.24 -24.77 13.84
N LEU A 70 0.07 -25.94 13.29
CA LEU A 70 1.40 -26.24 12.72
C LEU A 70 1.44 -25.99 11.21
N LEU A 71 0.56 -25.13 10.67
CA LEU A 71 0.50 -24.85 9.24
C LEU A 71 1.86 -24.38 8.74
N GLY A 72 2.31 -24.97 7.63
CA GLY A 72 3.63 -24.72 7.03
C GLY A 72 4.76 -25.57 7.61
N TYR A 73 4.58 -26.25 8.74
CA TYR A 73 5.63 -27.04 9.39
C TYR A 73 5.54 -28.53 9.09
N SER A 74 6.71 -29.20 9.02
CA SER A 74 6.80 -30.65 8.86
C SER A 74 7.97 -31.24 9.64
N ALA A 75 7.81 -32.48 10.09
CA ALA A 75 8.82 -33.19 10.88
C ALA A 75 10.04 -33.57 10.02
N VAL A 76 11.24 -33.42 10.57
CA VAL A 76 12.49 -33.86 9.95
C VAL A 76 13.16 -34.93 10.82
N GLY A 77 13.63 -36.01 10.21
CA GLY A 77 14.31 -37.10 10.93
C GLY A 77 13.40 -37.96 11.82
N GLY A 78 12.08 -37.90 11.59
CA GLY A 78 11.08 -38.69 12.33
C GLY A 78 10.67 -38.08 13.69
N THR A 79 10.88 -36.78 13.88
CA THR A 79 10.36 -36.05 15.06
C THR A 79 8.83 -36.11 15.11
N THR A 80 8.28 -35.88 16.30
CA THR A 80 6.85 -35.60 16.46
C THR A 80 6.68 -34.13 16.82
N LEU A 81 5.95 -33.40 15.97
CA LEU A 81 5.62 -31.99 16.20
C LEU A 81 4.27 -31.88 16.90
N SER A 82 4.18 -31.05 17.93
CA SER A 82 2.91 -30.71 18.59
C SER A 82 2.96 -29.27 19.13
N LEU A 83 1.80 -28.64 19.32
CA LEU A 83 1.74 -27.35 19.98
C LEU A 83 1.65 -27.51 21.49
N LYS A 84 2.33 -26.62 22.23
CA LYS A 84 2.29 -26.54 23.69
C LYS A 84 2.16 -25.11 24.16
N ASN A 85 1.34 -24.94 25.20
CA ASN A 85 1.33 -23.75 26.06
C ASN A 85 2.11 -24.10 27.33
N LEU A 86 3.37 -23.68 27.38
CA LEU A 86 4.21 -23.93 28.55
C LEU A 86 3.76 -23.04 29.72
N SER A 87 4.06 -23.45 30.95
CA SER A 87 3.82 -22.62 32.14
C SER A 87 4.64 -21.32 32.12
N GLN A 88 5.72 -21.30 31.35
CA GLN A 88 6.56 -20.13 31.08
C GLN A 88 6.69 -19.99 29.56
N PRO A 89 5.76 -19.29 28.90
CA PRO A 89 5.85 -19.00 27.47
C PRO A 89 6.98 -18.01 27.19
N LEU A 90 7.25 -17.73 25.91
CA LEU A 90 8.23 -16.71 25.53
C LEU A 90 7.81 -15.33 26.04
N SER A 91 6.52 -15.03 25.93
CA SER A 91 5.86 -13.84 26.47
C SER A 91 4.37 -14.14 26.68
N SER A 92 3.63 -13.21 27.28
CA SER A 92 2.16 -13.30 27.32
C SER A 92 1.52 -13.15 25.94
N ALA A 93 2.17 -12.45 25.01
CA ALA A 93 1.71 -12.26 23.65
C ALA A 93 1.89 -13.51 22.78
N LEU A 94 2.94 -14.31 23.05
CA LEU A 94 3.25 -15.55 22.33
C LEU A 94 3.20 -16.75 23.29
N PRO A 95 2.00 -17.18 23.71
CA PRO A 95 1.83 -18.24 24.71
C PRO A 95 2.16 -19.64 24.16
N THR A 96 2.10 -19.80 22.84
CA THR A 96 2.19 -21.08 22.16
C THR A 96 3.56 -21.31 21.54
N SER A 97 4.03 -22.55 21.61
CA SER A 97 5.27 -23.02 21.01
C SER A 97 5.08 -24.35 20.31
N MET A 98 5.94 -24.66 19.37
CA MET A 98 6.03 -25.98 18.75
C MET A 98 7.04 -26.83 19.53
N ASN A 99 6.52 -27.91 20.13
CA ASN A 99 7.32 -28.97 20.71
C ASN A 99 7.83 -29.91 19.62
N VAL A 100 9.13 -30.18 19.65
CA VAL A 100 9.83 -31.10 18.73
C VAL A 100 10.35 -32.27 19.54
N ALA A 101 9.55 -33.34 19.63
CA ALA A 101 9.90 -34.53 20.40
C ALA A 101 10.76 -35.50 19.60
N VAL A 102 11.82 -36.02 20.23
CA VAL A 102 12.82 -36.88 19.57
C VAL A 102 12.71 -38.36 19.93
N ALA A 103 11.80 -38.73 20.84
CA ALA A 103 11.66 -40.10 21.32
C ALA A 103 11.41 -41.12 20.20
N LYS A 104 10.57 -40.76 19.23
CA LYS A 104 10.22 -41.59 18.06
C LYS A 104 11.11 -41.34 16.83
N ALA A 105 12.11 -40.45 16.95
CA ALA A 105 12.95 -40.10 15.82
C ALA A 105 13.80 -41.29 15.38
N SER A 106 13.77 -41.56 14.07
CA SER A 106 14.47 -42.65 13.39
C SER A 106 15.88 -42.25 12.92
N SER A 107 16.19 -40.96 12.90
CA SER A 107 17.48 -40.39 12.48
C SER A 107 18.27 -39.84 13.68
N GLY A 108 19.60 -39.73 13.51
CA GLY A 108 20.47 -38.97 14.42
C GLY A 108 20.36 -37.45 14.22
N ASP A 109 20.07 -37.00 13.00
CA ASP A 109 19.74 -35.61 12.66
C ASP A 109 18.23 -35.45 12.59
N VAL A 110 17.70 -34.57 13.44
CA VAL A 110 16.26 -34.44 13.72
C VAL A 110 15.87 -32.97 13.79
N GLY A 111 14.61 -32.64 13.52
CA GLY A 111 14.15 -31.25 13.61
C GLY A 111 12.82 -31.00 12.93
N PHE A 112 12.72 -29.88 12.23
CA PHE A 112 11.53 -29.48 11.47
C PHE A 112 11.90 -28.67 10.23
N SER A 113 10.95 -28.56 9.31
CA SER A 113 11.00 -27.64 8.16
C SER A 113 9.82 -26.68 8.18
N ASN A 114 9.96 -25.54 7.50
CA ASN A 114 8.89 -24.61 7.18
C ASN A 114 8.87 -24.31 5.67
N THR A 115 7.70 -24.41 5.03
CA THR A 115 7.54 -24.23 3.58
C THR A 115 7.52 -22.78 3.13
N GLY A 116 7.54 -21.82 4.05
CA GLY A 116 7.23 -20.42 3.79
C GLY A 116 5.82 -20.20 3.26
N TYR A 117 5.60 -19.04 2.64
CA TYR A 117 4.34 -18.65 2.01
C TYR A 117 4.24 -19.28 0.61
N TRP A 118 3.88 -20.57 0.57
CA TRP A 118 3.81 -21.41 -0.65
C TRP A 118 5.14 -21.51 -1.40
N GLY A 119 6.25 -21.40 -0.67
CA GLY A 119 7.60 -21.44 -1.19
C GLY A 119 8.49 -20.37 -0.57
N ILE A 120 9.78 -20.46 -0.86
CA ILE A 120 10.79 -19.46 -0.52
C ILE A 120 11.65 -19.22 -1.76
N GLY A 121 11.61 -17.99 -2.29
CA GLY A 121 12.54 -17.53 -3.31
C GLY A 121 13.95 -17.42 -2.75
N VAL A 122 14.89 -18.19 -3.32
CA VAL A 122 16.30 -18.20 -2.88
C VAL A 122 17.17 -17.59 -3.95
N GLU A 123 17.86 -16.52 -3.60
CA GLU A 123 18.78 -15.75 -4.43
C GLU A 123 20.20 -15.82 -3.85
N ALA A 124 21.20 -15.42 -4.64
CA ALA A 124 22.60 -15.33 -4.20
C ALA A 124 22.82 -14.08 -3.31
N GLN A 125 22.29 -14.10 -2.10
CA GLN A 125 22.30 -12.99 -1.15
C GLN A 125 22.23 -13.48 0.31
N ASP A 126 22.51 -12.59 1.27
CA ASP A 126 22.40 -12.95 2.68
C ASP A 126 20.94 -12.96 3.14
N TYR A 127 20.58 -14.00 3.90
CA TYR A 127 19.32 -14.11 4.61
C TYR A 127 19.61 -14.11 6.11
N THR A 128 19.01 -13.18 6.84
CA THR A 128 19.15 -13.08 8.31
C THR A 128 17.99 -13.76 8.98
N GLY A 129 18.26 -14.67 9.91
CA GLY A 129 17.22 -15.40 10.61
C GLY A 129 17.47 -15.51 12.11
N SER A 130 16.41 -15.87 12.82
CA SER A 130 16.49 -16.19 14.24
C SER A 130 15.46 -17.23 14.64
N PHE A 131 15.63 -17.84 15.81
CA PHE A 131 14.61 -18.65 16.45
C PHE A 131 14.77 -18.58 17.97
N TRP A 132 13.67 -18.75 18.70
CA TRP A 132 13.71 -18.96 20.14
C TRP A 132 13.55 -20.44 20.47
N VAL A 133 14.35 -20.92 21.42
CA VAL A 133 14.29 -22.31 21.90
C VAL A 133 14.31 -22.38 23.42
N LYS A 134 13.53 -23.32 23.96
CA LYS A 134 13.58 -23.74 25.37
C LYS A 134 13.69 -25.26 25.44
N GLY A 135 14.59 -25.74 26.29
CA GLY A 135 14.88 -27.15 26.51
C GLY A 135 16.38 -27.42 26.69
N SER A 136 16.71 -28.58 27.24
CA SER A 136 18.11 -28.99 27.47
C SER A 136 18.72 -29.60 26.20
N TYR A 137 19.61 -28.85 25.55
CA TYR A 137 20.32 -29.29 24.36
C TYR A 137 21.81 -28.89 24.38
N ASP A 138 22.68 -29.90 24.40
CA ASP A 138 24.12 -29.76 24.23
C ASP A 138 24.51 -30.12 22.78
N GLY A 139 25.06 -29.14 22.04
CA GLY A 139 25.41 -29.31 20.64
C GLY A 139 25.24 -28.03 19.82
N SER A 140 24.86 -28.18 18.56
CA SER A 140 24.59 -27.05 17.64
C SER A 140 23.34 -27.34 16.81
N PHE A 141 22.65 -26.28 16.43
CA PHE A 141 21.59 -26.33 15.43
C PHE A 141 22.20 -26.14 14.04
N THR A 142 21.53 -26.67 13.02
CA THR A 142 21.83 -26.42 11.61
C THR A 142 20.62 -25.74 11.00
N ALA A 143 20.75 -24.46 10.66
CA ALA A 143 19.76 -23.77 9.84
C ALA A 143 20.13 -23.96 8.37
N SER A 144 19.16 -24.20 7.50
CA SER A 144 19.40 -24.40 6.07
C SER A 144 18.21 -24.04 5.20
N LEU A 145 18.49 -23.71 3.93
CA LEU A 145 17.52 -23.63 2.85
C LEU A 145 17.75 -24.83 1.93
N LYS A 146 16.68 -25.56 1.59
CA LYS A 146 16.78 -26.74 0.70
C LYS A 146 15.69 -26.73 -0.36
N SER A 147 16.03 -27.24 -1.54
CA SER A 147 15.04 -27.48 -2.59
C SER A 147 14.13 -28.64 -2.20
N ASP A 148 12.82 -28.44 -2.31
CA ASP A 148 11.82 -29.47 -2.08
C ASP A 148 11.75 -30.48 -3.24
N ILE A 149 12.32 -30.14 -4.39
CA ILE A 149 12.37 -30.99 -5.58
C ILE A 149 13.65 -31.82 -5.60
N THR A 150 14.81 -31.17 -5.65
CA THR A 150 16.10 -31.86 -5.81
C THR A 150 16.70 -32.36 -4.50
N LYS A 151 16.19 -31.86 -3.36
CA LYS A 151 16.75 -32.07 -2.00
C LYS A 151 18.14 -31.48 -1.80
N GLU A 152 18.61 -30.68 -2.76
CA GLU A 152 19.85 -29.92 -2.66
C GLU A 152 19.79 -28.93 -1.50
N THR A 153 20.91 -28.79 -0.78
CA THR A 153 21.07 -27.77 0.25
C THR A 153 21.64 -26.52 -0.42
N LEU A 154 20.82 -25.47 -0.49
CA LEU A 154 21.14 -24.20 -1.15
C LEU A 154 22.04 -23.32 -0.26
N ALA A 155 21.79 -23.35 1.04
CA ALA A 155 22.62 -22.72 2.06
C ALA A 155 22.47 -23.46 3.39
N SER A 156 23.50 -23.42 4.23
CA SER A 156 23.48 -24.01 5.56
C SER A 156 24.47 -23.32 6.49
N VAL A 157 24.12 -23.21 7.77
CA VAL A 157 24.99 -22.66 8.81
C VAL A 157 24.80 -23.40 10.14
N GLN A 158 25.91 -23.62 10.85
CA GLN A 158 25.89 -24.16 12.21
C GLN A 158 25.72 -23.03 13.22
N VAL A 159 24.78 -23.21 14.14
CA VAL A 159 24.43 -22.25 15.20
C VAL A 159 24.69 -22.92 16.56
N PRO A 160 25.75 -22.54 17.29
CA PRO A 160 26.05 -23.12 18.60
C PRO A 160 24.86 -22.99 19.56
N SER A 161 24.50 -24.09 20.24
CA SER A 161 23.38 -24.08 21.18
C SER A 161 23.75 -23.36 22.47
N LYS A 162 22.94 -22.36 22.82
CA LYS A 162 22.78 -21.83 24.18
C LYS A 162 21.43 -22.21 24.79
N ALA A 163 20.78 -23.25 24.30
CA ALA A 163 19.45 -23.64 24.76
C ALA A 163 19.48 -24.02 26.26
N SER A 164 18.44 -23.61 26.98
CA SER A 164 18.29 -23.87 28.41
C SER A 164 16.91 -24.44 28.69
N SER A 165 16.80 -25.35 29.68
CA SER A 165 15.49 -25.79 30.17
C SER A 165 14.79 -24.76 31.06
N SER A 166 15.53 -23.80 31.63
CA SER A 166 14.98 -22.80 32.54
C SER A 166 14.38 -21.57 31.84
N GLU A 167 14.89 -21.22 30.67
CA GLU A 167 14.53 -19.97 29.98
C GLU A 167 14.50 -20.14 28.46
N TRP A 168 13.78 -19.24 27.79
CA TRP A 168 13.80 -19.11 26.35
C TRP A 168 15.05 -18.36 25.93
N VAL A 169 15.77 -18.89 24.93
CA VAL A 169 16.99 -18.25 24.40
C VAL A 169 16.84 -18.04 22.90
N GLN A 170 17.18 -16.84 22.43
CA GLN A 170 17.21 -16.51 21.01
C GLN A 170 18.55 -16.88 20.39
N HIS A 171 18.50 -17.43 19.18
CA HIS A 171 19.65 -17.76 18.37
C HIS A 171 19.52 -17.06 17.02
N ASN A 172 20.52 -16.25 16.68
CA ASN A 172 20.58 -15.54 15.39
C ASN A 172 21.55 -16.25 14.44
N PHE A 173 21.28 -16.17 13.15
CA PHE A 173 22.10 -16.79 12.11
C PHE A 173 21.98 -16.03 10.78
N THR A 174 22.93 -16.28 9.88
CA THR A 174 22.90 -15.80 8.49
C THR A 174 23.11 -16.98 7.55
N LEU A 175 22.28 -17.08 6.52
CA LEU A 175 22.43 -18.02 5.41
C LEU A 175 22.87 -17.26 4.17
N THR A 176 23.91 -17.76 3.49
CA THR A 176 24.44 -17.15 2.27
C THR A 176 24.45 -18.21 1.15
N PRO A 177 23.37 -18.34 0.36
CA PRO A 177 23.36 -19.22 -0.81
C PRO A 177 24.40 -18.74 -1.84
N ALA A 178 25.11 -19.70 -2.44
CA ALA A 178 26.13 -19.37 -3.46
C ALA A 178 25.52 -19.01 -4.83
N SER A 179 24.26 -19.41 -5.07
CA SER A 179 23.53 -19.17 -6.31
C SER A 179 22.02 -19.11 -6.03
N ALA A 180 21.28 -18.49 -6.92
CA ALA A 180 19.82 -18.55 -6.91
C ALA A 180 19.31 -19.99 -7.11
N ALA A 181 18.18 -20.32 -6.50
CA ALA A 181 17.46 -21.56 -6.78
C ALA A 181 16.73 -21.46 -8.13
N GLN A 182 16.42 -22.61 -8.72
CA GLN A 182 15.74 -22.67 -10.03
C GLN A 182 14.27 -22.22 -9.97
N ASN A 183 13.66 -22.25 -8.79
CA ASN A 183 12.27 -21.86 -8.52
C ASN A 183 12.07 -21.71 -7.01
N SER A 184 10.88 -21.30 -6.58
CA SER A 184 10.54 -21.06 -5.17
C SER A 184 10.12 -22.30 -4.37
N ASN A 185 10.14 -23.52 -4.93
CA ASN A 185 9.82 -24.76 -4.18
C ASN A 185 10.99 -25.15 -3.27
N ASN A 186 11.21 -24.34 -2.24
CA ASN A 186 12.26 -24.49 -1.25
C ASN A 186 11.67 -24.30 0.14
N SER A 187 12.27 -24.98 1.11
CA SER A 187 11.87 -24.92 2.51
C SER A 187 13.04 -24.48 3.38
N PHE A 188 12.72 -23.74 4.44
CA PHE A 188 13.63 -23.55 5.57
C PHE A 188 13.65 -24.83 6.41
N ILE A 189 14.81 -25.24 6.89
CA ILE A 189 14.98 -26.44 7.70
C ILE A 189 15.91 -26.14 8.88
N LEU A 190 15.45 -26.48 10.08
CA LEU A 190 16.25 -26.43 11.30
C LEU A 190 16.43 -27.86 11.84
N THR A 191 17.67 -28.34 11.89
CA THR A 191 18.00 -29.65 12.48
C THR A 191 18.99 -29.56 13.63
N PHE A 192 19.04 -30.61 14.44
CA PHE A 192 19.96 -30.77 15.55
C PHE A 192 20.20 -32.27 15.81
N LYS A 193 21.22 -32.59 16.62
CA LYS A 193 21.57 -33.98 16.92
C LYS A 193 20.66 -34.52 18.03
N LYS A 194 19.97 -35.63 17.77
CA LYS A 194 19.14 -36.34 18.76
C LYS A 194 19.90 -36.63 20.06
N SER A 195 21.18 -37.02 19.95
CA SER A 195 22.03 -37.37 21.09
C SER A 195 22.29 -36.21 22.05
N GLY A 196 22.16 -34.96 21.61
CA GLY A 196 22.34 -33.79 22.46
C GLY A 196 21.11 -33.42 23.29
N VAL A 197 19.95 -34.02 23.01
CA VAL A 197 18.69 -33.70 23.69
C VAL A 197 18.51 -34.59 24.91
N THR A 198 18.58 -34.01 26.11
CA THR A 198 18.44 -34.76 27.37
C THR A 198 17.02 -34.74 27.94
N GLY A 199 16.21 -33.74 27.58
CA GLY A 199 14.83 -33.58 28.03
C GLY A 199 13.75 -34.26 27.18
N GLY A 200 14.13 -35.04 26.16
CA GLY A 200 13.22 -35.75 25.25
C GLY A 200 12.55 -34.89 24.17
N SER A 201 12.54 -33.57 24.30
CA SER A 201 12.06 -32.61 23.30
C SER A 201 12.71 -31.24 23.48
N LEU A 202 12.59 -30.39 22.46
CA LEU A 202 12.84 -28.95 22.54
C LEU A 202 11.59 -28.18 22.07
N ASP A 203 11.30 -27.05 22.68
CA ASP A 203 10.19 -26.16 22.29
C ASP A 203 10.74 -24.97 21.52
N PHE A 204 10.10 -24.62 20.40
CA PHE A 204 10.49 -23.52 19.52
C PHE A 204 9.34 -22.53 19.31
N THR A 205 9.66 -21.25 19.18
CA THR A 205 8.71 -20.21 18.74
C THR A 205 9.46 -19.04 18.13
N LEU A 206 8.72 -18.10 17.54
CA LEU A 206 9.22 -16.90 16.87
C LEU A 206 10.44 -17.20 15.98
N ILE A 207 10.23 -18.09 15.00
CA ILE A 207 11.19 -18.53 14.00
C ILE A 207 11.10 -17.58 12.81
N SER A 208 12.19 -16.91 12.45
CA SER A 208 12.17 -15.85 11.45
C SER A 208 13.29 -16.03 10.44
N LEU A 209 13.02 -15.67 9.19
CA LEU A 209 14.00 -15.59 8.11
C LEU A 209 13.61 -14.44 7.18
N PHE A 210 14.50 -13.46 7.06
CA PHE A 210 14.33 -12.32 6.17
C PHE A 210 15.36 -12.35 5.04
N PRO A 211 14.97 -12.05 3.79
CA PRO A 211 15.91 -11.62 2.77
C PRO A 211 16.38 -10.19 3.07
N PRO A 212 17.31 -9.63 2.29
CA PRO A 212 17.60 -8.20 2.35
C PRO A 212 16.32 -7.40 2.07
N THR A 213 15.99 -6.45 2.94
CA THR A 213 14.75 -5.66 2.88
C THR A 213 14.93 -4.34 2.13
N TYR A 214 13.82 -3.75 1.68
CA TYR A 214 13.82 -2.42 1.07
C TYR A 214 14.47 -1.39 2.01
N LYS A 215 15.40 -0.59 1.46
CA LYS A 215 16.26 0.35 2.21
C LYS A 215 17.01 -0.26 3.43
N ASN A 216 17.15 -1.59 3.47
CA ASN A 216 17.77 -2.33 4.57
C ASN A 216 17.11 -2.10 5.94
N ARG A 217 15.79 -1.81 5.96
CA ARG A 217 15.04 -1.69 7.22
C ARG A 217 14.96 -3.04 7.94
N PRO A 218 15.40 -3.16 9.21
CA PRO A 218 15.08 -4.32 10.02
C PRO A 218 13.57 -4.50 10.09
N ASN A 219 13.08 -5.74 10.09
CA ASN A 219 11.64 -6.02 10.08
C ASN A 219 10.89 -5.36 8.89
N GLY A 220 11.61 -5.11 7.79
CA GLY A 220 11.16 -4.24 6.72
C GLY A 220 10.41 -4.93 5.57
N LEU A 221 10.32 -4.19 4.47
CA LEU A 221 9.51 -4.56 3.32
C LEU A 221 10.27 -5.42 2.31
N ARG A 222 9.51 -6.22 1.55
CA ARG A 222 9.96 -7.03 0.42
C ARG A 222 10.31 -6.10 -0.74
N LYS A 223 11.52 -6.25 -1.30
CA LYS A 223 12.14 -5.27 -2.20
C LYS A 223 11.42 -5.09 -3.53
N ASP A 224 11.18 -6.20 -4.23
CA ASP A 224 10.51 -6.24 -5.53
C ASP A 224 9.15 -5.53 -5.51
N ILE A 225 8.32 -5.84 -4.51
CA ILE A 225 7.01 -5.20 -4.34
C ILE A 225 7.16 -3.71 -4.02
N ALA A 226 8.03 -3.34 -3.08
CA ALA A 226 8.25 -1.94 -2.71
C ALA A 226 8.82 -1.11 -3.88
N GLU A 227 9.68 -1.69 -4.71
CA GLU A 227 10.22 -1.07 -5.92
C GLU A 227 9.12 -0.87 -6.99
N ALA A 228 8.32 -1.90 -7.26
CA ALA A 228 7.19 -1.80 -8.19
C ALA A 228 6.15 -0.75 -7.77
N LEU A 229 5.95 -0.57 -6.46
CA LEU A 229 5.09 0.49 -5.93
C LEU A 229 5.74 1.88 -6.06
N LYS A 230 7.05 2.02 -5.80
CA LYS A 230 7.76 3.29 -5.97
C LYS A 230 7.75 3.76 -7.43
N GLU A 231 7.79 2.85 -8.40
CA GLU A 231 7.73 3.16 -9.83
C GLU A 231 6.43 3.85 -10.28
N LEU A 232 5.34 3.70 -9.52
CA LEU A 232 4.08 4.43 -9.75
C LEU A 232 4.18 5.93 -9.40
N ASN A 233 5.25 6.34 -8.70
CA ASN A 233 5.41 7.66 -8.10
C ASN A 233 4.22 8.08 -7.20
N PRO A 234 3.75 7.20 -6.27
CA PRO A 234 2.61 7.52 -5.41
C PRO A 234 2.96 8.65 -4.44
N LYS A 235 1.92 9.30 -3.92
CA LYS A 235 2.04 10.51 -3.07
C LYS A 235 1.53 10.32 -1.66
N PHE A 236 0.66 9.35 -1.43
CA PHE A 236 0.18 9.00 -0.10
C PHE A 236 0.04 7.49 0.06
N LEU A 237 -0.05 7.06 1.31
CA LEU A 237 -0.46 5.71 1.70
C LEU A 237 -1.61 5.82 2.70
N ARG A 238 -2.79 5.30 2.35
CA ARG A 238 -3.93 5.07 3.24
C ARG A 238 -3.77 3.70 3.91
N PHE A 239 -3.71 3.66 5.25
CA PHE A 239 -3.47 2.45 6.05
C PHE A 239 -4.02 2.62 7.48
N PRO A 240 -4.20 1.55 8.28
CA PRO A 240 -4.03 0.11 7.98
C PRO A 240 -5.31 -0.59 7.51
N GLY A 241 -6.38 0.18 7.29
CA GLY A 241 -7.68 -0.35 6.86
C GLY A 241 -7.81 -0.45 5.35
N GLY A 242 -8.99 -0.21 4.79
CA GLY A 242 -10.19 -1.04 4.77
C GLY A 242 -10.64 -1.87 5.98
N ASN A 243 -11.39 -2.92 5.67
CA ASN A 243 -12.03 -3.84 6.60
C ASN A 243 -11.09 -4.37 7.69
N ASN A 244 -9.81 -4.57 7.36
CA ASN A 244 -8.86 -5.13 8.30
C ASN A 244 -8.51 -4.18 9.48
N LEU A 245 -8.87 -2.89 9.43
CA LEU A 245 -8.85 -1.97 10.58
C LEU A 245 -9.95 -2.32 11.59
N GLU A 246 -11.17 -2.52 11.08
CA GLU A 246 -12.40 -2.66 11.86
C GLU A 246 -12.43 -3.99 12.63
N GLY A 247 -12.04 -5.08 11.97
CA GLY A 247 -12.23 -6.42 12.48
C GLY A 247 -13.66 -6.94 12.28
N ASP A 248 -13.82 -8.26 12.22
CA ASP A 248 -15.14 -8.88 12.01
C ASP A 248 -16.04 -8.72 13.24
N ASP A 249 -15.49 -9.07 14.41
CA ASP A 249 -16.19 -9.14 15.68
C ASP A 249 -15.27 -8.74 16.85
N PRO A 250 -15.81 -8.21 17.96
CA PRO A 250 -15.03 -8.00 19.17
C PRO A 250 -14.39 -9.30 19.69
N PRO A 251 -13.20 -9.22 20.30
CA PRO A 251 -12.44 -8.00 20.57
C PRO A 251 -11.46 -7.63 19.43
N TYR A 252 -11.62 -8.13 18.21
CA TYR A 252 -10.54 -8.24 17.21
C TYR A 252 -10.43 -7.06 16.23
N LEU A 253 -10.30 -5.83 16.73
CA LEU A 253 -9.90 -4.69 15.90
C LEU A 253 -8.39 -4.66 15.63
N TRP A 254 -7.92 -3.73 14.81
CA TRP A 254 -6.51 -3.39 14.73
C TRP A 254 -6.06 -2.56 15.95
N TYR A 255 -5.30 -3.17 16.87
CA TYR A 255 -4.74 -2.48 18.03
C TYR A 255 -3.33 -1.94 17.73
N TRP A 256 -3.21 -0.64 17.46
CA TRP A 256 -1.94 -0.01 17.11
C TRP A 256 -0.80 -0.33 18.10
N ASN A 257 -1.11 -0.32 19.40
CA ASN A 257 -0.18 -0.54 20.50
C ASN A 257 0.29 -2.00 20.62
N GLU A 258 -0.43 -2.95 20.04
CA GLU A 258 -0.03 -4.36 19.93
C GLU A 258 0.83 -4.65 18.69
N THR A 259 0.95 -3.66 17.79
CA THR A 259 1.77 -3.76 16.57
C THR A 259 3.14 -3.12 16.68
N ILE A 260 3.49 -2.53 17.84
CA ILE A 260 4.76 -1.82 18.05
C ILE A 260 5.70 -2.61 18.97
N GLY A 261 6.98 -2.23 18.98
CA GLY A 261 7.99 -2.83 19.85
C GLY A 261 8.44 -4.22 19.40
N PRO A 262 9.07 -5.00 20.29
CA PRO A 262 9.65 -6.29 19.94
C PRO A 262 8.60 -7.29 19.45
N LEU A 263 8.91 -8.05 18.39
CA LEU A 263 8.01 -9.07 17.83
C LEU A 263 7.53 -10.11 18.86
N LYS A 264 8.35 -10.40 19.87
CA LYS A 264 7.96 -11.33 20.94
C LYS A 264 6.79 -10.82 21.77
N ASP A 265 6.50 -9.53 21.74
CA ASP A 265 5.44 -8.88 22.53
C ASP A 265 4.23 -8.52 21.64
N ARG A 266 4.23 -8.93 20.36
CA ARG A 266 3.11 -8.72 19.42
C ARG A 266 2.24 -9.98 19.34
N PRO A 267 0.99 -9.97 19.83
CA PRO A 267 0.13 -11.16 19.87
C PRO A 267 -0.39 -11.55 18.48
N GLY A 268 -0.47 -10.60 17.55
CA GLY A 268 -1.20 -10.77 16.30
C GLY A 268 -2.71 -10.84 16.55
N ARG A 269 -3.47 -10.93 15.47
CA ARG A 269 -4.94 -10.94 15.52
C ARG A 269 -5.55 -11.72 14.36
N PRO A 270 -6.80 -12.18 14.46
CA PRO A 270 -7.49 -12.65 13.27
C PRO A 270 -7.76 -11.44 12.38
N GLY A 271 -7.29 -11.49 11.13
CA GLY A 271 -7.69 -10.52 10.13
C GLY A 271 -9.11 -10.82 9.62
N THR A 272 -9.68 -9.88 8.87
CA THR A 272 -11.04 -10.00 8.31
C THR A 272 -11.09 -10.82 7.02
N TRP A 273 -9.93 -11.20 6.49
CA TRP A 273 -9.78 -11.93 5.23
C TRP A 273 -9.52 -13.43 5.43
N GLY A 274 -9.94 -13.98 6.57
CA GLY A 274 -9.90 -15.42 6.84
C GLY A 274 -8.52 -16.00 7.13
N TYR A 275 -7.56 -15.16 7.53
CA TYR A 275 -6.26 -15.60 8.03
C TYR A 275 -5.78 -14.74 9.21
N GLN A 276 -4.84 -15.31 9.97
CA GLN A 276 -4.18 -14.63 11.08
C GLN A 276 -3.15 -13.62 10.57
N ASN A 277 -3.20 -12.37 11.07
CA ASN A 277 -2.11 -11.42 10.91
C ASN A 277 -1.14 -11.56 12.09
N THR A 278 0.16 -11.50 11.78
CA THR A 278 1.24 -11.57 12.77
C THR A 278 1.45 -10.23 13.48
N ASP A 279 0.93 -9.14 12.89
CA ASP A 279 1.22 -7.74 13.21
C ASP A 279 2.73 -7.43 13.21
N GLY A 280 3.49 -8.20 12.42
CA GLY A 280 4.90 -7.96 12.12
C GLY A 280 5.10 -6.72 11.25
N LEU A 281 4.18 -6.49 10.30
CA LEU A 281 3.98 -5.22 9.62
C LEU A 281 3.06 -4.36 10.49
N GLY A 282 3.67 -3.64 11.44
CA GLY A 282 2.96 -2.80 12.40
C GLY A 282 3.06 -1.32 12.08
N LEU A 283 2.56 -0.50 13.01
CA LEU A 283 2.47 0.96 12.84
C LEU A 283 3.82 1.56 12.41
N ILE A 284 4.91 1.25 13.11
CA ILE A 284 6.25 1.79 12.76
C ILE A 284 6.71 1.35 11.37
N GLU A 285 6.43 0.11 10.99
CA GLU A 285 6.81 -0.41 9.69
C GLU A 285 6.05 0.30 8.54
N TYR A 286 4.78 0.66 8.75
CA TYR A 286 4.05 1.55 7.83
C TYR A 286 4.65 2.96 7.75
N LEU A 287 5.03 3.56 8.88
CA LEU A 287 5.66 4.89 8.84
C LEU A 287 7.02 4.87 8.14
N HIS A 288 7.80 3.80 8.31
CA HIS A 288 9.03 3.62 7.54
C HIS A 288 8.77 3.38 6.05
N TRP A 289 7.69 2.66 5.70
CA TRP A 289 7.24 2.56 4.32
C TRP A 289 6.97 3.97 3.74
N CYS A 290 6.18 4.79 4.42
CA CYS A 290 5.91 6.16 3.99
C CYS A 290 7.19 6.98 3.83
N GLN A 291 8.11 6.93 4.80
CA GLN A 291 9.38 7.65 4.72
C GLN A 291 10.24 7.19 3.54
N ASP A 292 10.35 5.88 3.33
CA ASP A 292 11.25 5.29 2.34
C ASP A 292 10.74 5.46 0.90
N LEU A 293 9.42 5.60 0.72
CA LEU A 293 8.79 5.90 -0.58
C LEU A 293 8.42 7.39 -0.75
N GLU A 294 8.63 8.23 0.27
CA GLU A 294 8.29 9.66 0.29
C GLU A 294 6.77 9.91 0.16
N LEU A 295 5.99 9.22 0.97
CA LEU A 295 4.52 9.26 0.99
C LEU A 295 4.00 10.04 2.19
N GLU A 296 2.93 10.77 1.96
CA GLU A 296 2.08 11.30 3.03
C GLU A 296 1.26 10.16 3.66
N PRO A 297 1.37 9.91 4.98
CA PRO A 297 0.51 8.95 5.65
C PRO A 297 -0.92 9.50 5.79
N ILE A 298 -1.90 8.76 5.29
CA ILE A 298 -3.31 8.90 5.64
C ILE A 298 -3.63 7.79 6.63
N LEU A 299 -3.64 8.14 7.92
CA LEU A 299 -3.80 7.17 9.01
C LEU A 299 -5.29 6.98 9.31
N ALA A 300 -5.81 5.78 9.11
CA ALA A 300 -7.14 5.41 9.54
C ALA A 300 -7.10 4.96 11.02
N VAL A 301 -8.00 5.51 11.84
CA VAL A 301 -8.15 5.15 13.26
C VAL A 301 -9.47 4.43 13.49
N TRP A 302 -9.45 3.41 14.36
CA TRP A 302 -10.64 2.66 14.71
C TRP A 302 -11.61 3.53 15.51
N ASP A 303 -12.90 3.50 15.18
CA ASP A 303 -13.84 4.56 15.57
C ASP A 303 -15.08 4.10 16.35
N GLY A 304 -15.15 2.83 16.73
CA GLY A 304 -16.29 2.30 17.49
C GLY A 304 -17.03 1.14 16.83
N PHE A 305 -16.68 0.74 15.61
CA PHE A 305 -17.48 -0.18 14.80
C PHE A 305 -16.69 -1.41 14.32
N TYR A 306 -17.40 -2.55 14.27
CA TYR A 306 -16.94 -3.83 13.73
C TYR A 306 -17.83 -4.23 12.57
N LEU A 307 -17.31 -4.95 11.58
CA LEU A 307 -18.03 -5.28 10.34
C LEU A 307 -19.33 -6.06 10.57
N SER A 308 -19.35 -6.97 11.55
CA SER A 308 -20.54 -7.75 11.94
C SER A 308 -21.38 -7.06 13.03
N GLY A 309 -21.03 -5.82 13.39
CA GLY A 309 -21.38 -5.23 14.67
C GLY A 309 -20.64 -5.88 15.84
N PRO A 310 -20.80 -5.37 17.07
CA PRO A 310 -21.67 -4.28 17.46
C PRO A 310 -21.07 -2.89 17.17
N VAL A 311 -21.94 -1.88 17.23
CA VAL A 311 -21.54 -0.48 17.37
C VAL A 311 -21.27 -0.19 18.85
N THR A 312 -20.16 0.47 19.16
CA THR A 312 -19.88 0.95 20.52
C THR A 312 -20.88 2.03 20.95
N PRO A 313 -21.59 1.87 22.08
CA PRO A 313 -22.52 2.88 22.57
C PRO A 313 -21.85 4.25 22.80
N GLN A 314 -22.59 5.33 22.55
CA GLN A 314 -22.08 6.70 22.71
C GLN A 314 -21.45 6.97 24.09
N SER A 315 -22.03 6.44 25.16
CA SER A 315 -21.50 6.60 26.54
C SER A 315 -20.18 5.89 26.79
N GLU A 316 -19.79 4.94 25.95
CA GLU A 316 -18.58 4.13 26.07
C GLU A 316 -17.52 4.53 25.04
N LEU A 317 -17.87 5.33 24.02
CA LEU A 317 -16.97 5.71 22.93
C LEU A 317 -15.69 6.42 23.38
N GLY A 318 -15.72 7.09 24.54
CA GLY A 318 -14.59 7.84 25.08
C GLY A 318 -13.29 7.04 25.24
N VAL A 319 -13.37 5.72 25.50
CA VAL A 319 -12.15 4.89 25.58
C VAL A 319 -11.44 4.79 24.22
N TRP A 320 -12.21 4.74 23.14
CA TRP A 320 -11.68 4.60 21.79
C TRP A 320 -11.22 5.91 21.18
N ILE A 321 -11.88 7.01 21.54
CA ILE A 321 -11.38 8.35 21.27
C ILE A 321 -10.00 8.54 21.92
N GLN A 322 -9.86 8.15 23.19
CA GLN A 322 -8.56 8.21 23.86
C GLN A 322 -7.55 7.25 23.22
N PHE A 323 -7.98 6.07 22.76
CA PHE A 323 -7.12 5.12 22.07
C PHE A 323 -6.50 5.71 20.78
N ALA A 324 -7.28 6.44 19.98
CA ALA A 324 -6.81 7.16 18.80
C ALA A 324 -5.92 8.36 19.16
N LEU A 325 -6.25 9.11 20.21
CA LEU A 325 -5.39 10.20 20.69
C LEU A 325 -4.04 9.70 21.21
N ASP A 326 -4.03 8.55 21.88
CA ASP A 326 -2.83 7.87 22.36
C ASP A 326 -1.95 7.42 21.19
N GLU A 327 -2.56 6.96 20.09
CA GLU A 327 -1.87 6.64 18.84
C GLU A 327 -1.20 7.88 18.21
N LEU A 328 -1.95 8.97 18.10
CA LEU A 328 -1.44 10.23 17.57
C LEU A 328 -0.34 10.81 18.47
N GLU A 329 -0.48 10.70 19.80
CA GLU A 329 0.58 11.11 20.75
C GLU A 329 1.82 10.22 20.62
N PHE A 330 1.65 8.91 20.37
CA PHE A 330 2.77 8.03 20.08
C PHE A 330 3.52 8.49 18.83
N LEU A 331 2.81 8.83 17.75
CA LEU A 331 3.43 9.22 16.48
C LEU A 331 4.02 10.62 16.53
N MET A 332 3.28 11.61 17.04
CA MET A 332 3.60 13.04 16.91
C MET A 332 4.07 13.70 18.21
N GLY A 333 3.86 13.06 19.37
CA GLY A 333 4.20 13.62 20.67
C GLY A 333 5.70 13.81 20.87
N SER A 334 6.08 14.83 21.65
CA SER A 334 7.46 15.00 22.09
C SER A 334 7.88 13.88 23.05
N THR A 335 9.18 13.64 23.20
CA THR A 335 9.70 12.60 24.09
C THR A 335 9.41 12.83 25.58
N SER A 336 8.82 13.98 25.96
CA SER A 336 8.36 14.26 27.33
C SER A 336 6.92 13.84 27.60
N THR A 337 6.14 13.51 26.57
CA THR A 337 4.78 12.99 26.74
C THR A 337 4.82 11.46 26.96
N LYS A 338 3.72 10.87 27.44
CA LYS A 338 3.69 9.44 27.80
C LYS A 338 4.01 8.57 26.59
N TYR A 339 3.31 8.79 25.48
CA TYR A 339 3.44 7.96 24.29
C TYR A 339 4.59 8.40 23.38
N GLY A 340 4.98 9.68 23.39
CA GLY A 340 6.22 10.12 22.76
C GLY A 340 7.48 9.55 23.45
N ALA A 341 7.46 9.41 24.78
CA ALA A 341 8.51 8.69 25.52
C ALA A 341 8.52 7.19 25.21
N LEU A 342 7.34 6.57 25.04
CA LEU A 342 7.25 5.18 24.60
C LEU A 342 7.89 5.01 23.21
N ARG A 343 7.50 5.85 22.23
CA ARG A 343 8.08 5.87 20.88
C ARG A 343 9.61 5.99 20.93
N ALA A 344 10.14 6.93 21.71
CA ALA A 344 11.57 7.11 21.90
C ALA A 344 12.25 5.87 22.52
N SER A 345 11.63 5.24 23.52
CA SER A 345 12.15 4.03 24.16
C SER A 345 12.24 2.82 23.22
N LEU A 346 11.40 2.80 22.17
CA LEU A 346 11.41 1.80 21.11
C LEU A 346 12.43 2.10 20.00
N GLY A 347 13.20 3.19 20.12
CA GLY A 347 14.26 3.56 19.17
C GLY A 347 13.90 4.68 18.20
N TYR A 348 12.73 5.32 18.34
CA TYR A 348 12.25 6.35 17.40
C TYR A 348 12.01 7.68 18.15
N PRO A 349 13.07 8.43 18.53
CA PRO A 349 12.92 9.64 19.33
C PRO A 349 12.25 10.79 18.58
N GLU A 350 12.51 10.92 17.28
CA GLU A 350 11.92 11.97 16.45
C GLU A 350 10.44 11.69 16.19
N PRO A 351 9.56 12.69 16.34
CA PRO A 351 8.16 12.57 15.95
C PRO A 351 7.99 12.28 14.46
N PHE A 352 7.01 11.43 14.13
CA PHE A 352 6.47 11.33 12.79
C PHE A 352 5.53 12.49 12.51
N GLN A 353 5.29 12.76 11.23
CA GLN A 353 4.31 13.74 10.79
C GLN A 353 3.07 13.00 10.28
N ILE A 354 1.91 13.34 10.85
CA ILE A 354 0.60 12.91 10.35
C ILE A 354 -0.20 14.17 10.05
N ASN A 355 -0.52 14.39 8.78
CA ASN A 355 -1.36 15.53 8.37
C ASN A 355 -2.81 15.12 8.10
N TYR A 356 -3.08 13.83 7.90
CA TYR A 356 -4.39 13.29 7.54
C TYR A 356 -4.76 12.12 8.45
N VAL A 357 -5.95 12.18 9.04
CA VAL A 357 -6.54 11.10 9.81
C VAL A 357 -7.91 10.77 9.25
N GLU A 358 -8.12 9.52 8.88
CA GLU A 358 -9.42 8.98 8.56
C GLU A 358 -10.05 8.36 9.80
N ILE A 359 -11.31 8.66 10.08
CA ILE A 359 -12.03 8.13 11.24
C ILE A 359 -12.94 7.01 10.77
N GLY A 360 -12.60 5.76 11.11
CA GLY A 360 -13.34 4.58 10.68
C GLY A 360 -12.99 4.13 9.26
N ASN A 361 -13.80 3.23 8.72
CA ASN A 361 -13.76 2.76 7.34
C ASN A 361 -15.18 2.35 6.93
N GLU A 362 -15.62 2.74 5.73
CA GLU A 362 -16.91 2.36 5.13
C GLU A 362 -18.09 2.30 6.11
N ASP A 363 -18.23 3.29 7.01
CA ASP A 363 -19.24 3.26 8.07
C ASP A 363 -20.69 3.23 7.56
N ASN A 364 -20.87 3.49 6.26
CA ASN A 364 -22.14 3.31 5.56
C ASN A 364 -22.53 1.85 5.32
N LEU A 365 -21.62 0.91 5.50
CA LEU A 365 -21.83 -0.52 5.41
C LEU A 365 -22.04 -1.13 6.81
N GLY A 366 -22.46 -2.39 6.86
CA GLY A 366 -22.63 -3.16 8.11
C GLY A 366 -23.67 -2.61 9.12
N GLY A 367 -24.35 -1.51 8.82
CA GLY A 367 -25.28 -0.84 9.74
C GLY A 367 -24.64 0.25 10.63
N GLY A 368 -23.40 0.67 10.35
CA GLY A 368 -22.69 1.69 11.12
C GLY A 368 -23.24 3.12 10.98
N ASN A 369 -23.85 3.45 9.84
CA ASN A 369 -24.03 4.85 9.41
C ASN A 369 -24.82 5.73 10.38
N ALA A 370 -25.89 5.16 10.96
CA ALA A 370 -26.76 5.89 11.87
C ALA A 370 -25.99 6.36 13.11
N SER A 371 -25.12 5.51 13.66
CA SER A 371 -24.28 5.87 14.81
C SER A 371 -23.08 6.74 14.43
N TYR A 372 -22.55 6.53 13.22
CA TYR A 372 -21.46 7.31 12.66
C TYR A 372 -21.82 8.79 12.60
N SER A 373 -22.96 9.06 11.95
CA SER A 373 -23.52 10.40 11.80
C SER A 373 -23.98 11.00 13.13
N ALA A 374 -24.61 10.19 13.99
CA ALA A 374 -25.21 10.71 15.21
C ALA A 374 -24.17 11.11 16.28
N TYR A 375 -23.08 10.35 16.44
CA TYR A 375 -22.12 10.64 17.51
C TYR A 375 -20.68 10.19 17.28
N ARG A 376 -20.39 9.12 16.52
CA ARG A 376 -18.99 8.63 16.44
C ARG A 376 -18.08 9.62 15.73
N LEU A 377 -18.37 9.95 14.47
CA LEU A 377 -17.59 10.92 13.72
C LEU A 377 -17.47 12.29 14.41
N PRO A 378 -18.56 12.96 14.87
CA PRO A 378 -18.44 14.27 15.49
C PRO A 378 -17.66 14.24 16.81
N MET A 379 -17.81 13.21 17.65
CA MET A 379 -17.06 13.13 18.92
C MET A 379 -15.57 12.87 18.70
N PHE A 380 -15.20 12.00 17.75
CA PHE A 380 -13.79 11.82 17.37
C PHE A 380 -13.21 13.09 16.75
N THR A 381 -13.95 13.73 15.83
CA THR A 381 -13.53 14.97 15.17
C THR A 381 -13.27 16.07 16.19
N GLU A 382 -14.19 16.32 17.12
CA GLU A 382 -14.05 17.33 18.17
C GLU A 382 -12.81 17.05 19.03
N ALA A 383 -12.65 15.82 19.49
CA ALA A 383 -11.55 15.43 20.38
C ALA A 383 -10.18 15.53 19.68
N ILE A 384 -10.04 15.05 18.45
CA ILE A 384 -8.79 15.13 17.69
C ILE A 384 -8.47 16.59 17.38
N LYS A 385 -9.42 17.38 16.88
CA LYS A 385 -9.20 18.80 16.56
C LYS A 385 -8.89 19.65 17.79
N ALA A 386 -9.36 19.28 18.98
CA ALA A 386 -9.01 19.98 20.21
C ALA A 386 -7.52 19.86 20.57
N VAL A 387 -6.87 18.76 20.20
CA VAL A 387 -5.43 18.51 20.47
C VAL A 387 -4.56 18.84 19.26
N TYR A 388 -5.03 18.50 18.06
CA TYR A 388 -4.33 18.61 16.79
C TYR A 388 -5.19 19.41 15.77
N PRO A 389 -5.34 20.74 15.96
CA PRO A 389 -6.25 21.56 15.15
C PRO A 389 -5.92 21.58 13.66
N ASP A 390 -4.65 21.36 13.31
CA ASP A 390 -4.13 21.41 11.94
C ASP A 390 -4.29 20.08 11.16
N ILE A 391 -4.60 18.95 11.83
CA ILE A 391 -4.81 17.67 11.14
C ILE A 391 -6.07 17.75 10.27
N THR A 392 -5.99 17.31 9.02
CA THR A 392 -7.17 17.12 8.17
C THR A 392 -7.88 15.84 8.58
N ILE A 393 -9.15 15.98 8.97
CA ILE A 393 -10.01 14.84 9.25
C ILE A 393 -10.70 14.40 7.96
N ILE A 394 -10.73 13.09 7.73
CA ILE A 394 -11.45 12.43 6.65
C ILE A 394 -12.52 11.54 7.30
N GLY A 395 -13.80 11.78 7.01
CA GLY A 395 -14.86 10.84 7.35
C GLY A 395 -14.88 9.70 6.33
N SER A 396 -15.15 8.47 6.76
CA SER A 396 -15.02 7.23 5.99
C SER A 396 -16.08 7.03 4.88
N THR A 397 -16.99 8.00 4.67
CA THR A 397 -18.08 7.89 3.69
C THR A 397 -18.69 9.25 3.33
N PRO A 398 -19.13 9.48 2.07
CA PRO A 398 -19.85 10.70 1.69
C PRO A 398 -21.32 10.69 2.15
N THR A 399 -21.81 9.57 2.71
CA THR A 399 -23.22 9.37 3.06
C THR A 399 -23.59 9.81 4.49
N VAL A 400 -22.62 10.36 5.22
CA VAL A 400 -22.83 10.90 6.58
C VAL A 400 -23.74 12.12 6.54
N ASP A 401 -24.71 12.20 7.47
CA ASP A 401 -25.67 13.32 7.52
C ASP A 401 -26.10 13.64 8.98
N PRO A 402 -25.87 14.87 9.49
CA PRO A 402 -25.17 15.97 8.82
C PRO A 402 -23.66 15.72 8.73
N ILE A 403 -23.02 16.24 7.68
CA ILE A 403 -21.55 16.27 7.57
C ILE A 403 -21.01 17.31 8.57
N PRO A 404 -20.07 16.95 9.46
CA PRO A 404 -19.40 17.92 10.33
C PRO A 404 -18.69 19.03 9.54
N ASP A 405 -18.65 20.24 10.09
CA ASP A 405 -17.94 21.35 9.47
C ASP A 405 -16.42 21.06 9.36
N HIS A 406 -15.80 21.54 8.28
CA HIS A 406 -14.35 21.52 8.07
C HIS A 406 -13.68 20.14 8.07
N ILE A 407 -14.42 19.08 7.71
CA ILE A 407 -13.84 17.76 7.40
C ILE A 407 -13.88 17.47 5.90
N SER A 408 -13.03 16.55 5.49
CA SER A 408 -13.04 15.87 4.18
C SER A 408 -13.79 14.54 4.29
N LEU A 409 -14.08 13.88 3.17
CA LEU A 409 -14.77 12.59 3.14
C LEU A 409 -14.06 11.60 2.20
N ASP A 410 -14.20 10.30 2.47
CA ASP A 410 -13.67 9.23 1.64
C ASP A 410 -14.78 8.65 0.74
N TYR A 411 -14.52 8.53 -0.56
CA TYR A 411 -15.40 7.99 -1.60
C TYR A 411 -14.83 6.68 -2.16
N HIS A 412 -15.61 5.61 -2.08
CA HIS A 412 -15.25 4.30 -2.61
C HIS A 412 -16.11 3.92 -3.81
N GLU A 413 -15.50 3.38 -4.87
CA GLU A 413 -16.23 2.91 -6.06
C GLU A 413 -15.68 1.61 -6.64
N TYR A 414 -16.50 0.57 -6.58
CA TYR A 414 -16.23 -0.71 -7.23
C TYR A 414 -17.30 -0.96 -8.29
N SER A 415 -16.89 -0.92 -9.57
CA SER A 415 -17.85 -0.82 -10.66
C SER A 415 -17.48 -1.61 -11.92
N ARG A 416 -18.24 -1.36 -12.99
CA ARG A 416 -18.00 -1.83 -14.36
C ARG A 416 -17.40 -0.71 -15.22
N PRO A 417 -16.71 -1.01 -16.34
CA PRO A 417 -16.09 0.01 -17.18
C PRO A 417 -17.04 1.15 -17.61
N ASP A 418 -18.24 0.83 -18.09
CA ASP A 418 -19.18 1.84 -18.58
C ASP A 418 -19.68 2.79 -17.47
N ASN A 419 -19.63 2.40 -16.20
CA ASN A 419 -20.04 3.25 -15.09
C ASN A 419 -18.95 4.26 -14.75
N PHE A 420 -17.69 3.82 -14.64
CA PHE A 420 -16.54 4.73 -14.49
C PHE A 420 -16.46 5.77 -15.61
N VAL A 421 -16.78 5.38 -16.85
CA VAL A 421 -16.83 6.32 -17.98
C VAL A 421 -17.96 7.35 -17.82
N LYS A 422 -19.14 6.94 -17.35
CA LYS A 422 -20.25 7.87 -17.07
C LYS A 422 -19.93 8.83 -15.93
N GLU A 423 -19.10 8.40 -14.98
CA GLU A 423 -18.67 9.18 -13.82
C GLU A 423 -17.54 10.16 -14.10
N PHE A 424 -17.06 10.26 -15.36
CA PHE A 424 -16.10 11.28 -15.77
C PHE A 424 -16.47 12.71 -15.31
N GLY A 425 -17.76 13.04 -15.27
CA GLY A 425 -18.28 14.34 -14.84
C GLY A 425 -18.81 14.37 -13.40
N LEU A 426 -18.69 13.29 -12.64
CA LEU A 426 -19.30 13.13 -11.31
C LEU A 426 -18.95 14.31 -10.39
N PHE A 427 -17.67 14.64 -10.33
CA PHE A 427 -17.14 15.64 -9.40
C PHE A 427 -17.31 17.09 -9.86
N ASP A 428 -17.72 17.35 -11.10
CA ASP A 428 -17.89 18.71 -11.63
C ASP A 428 -18.95 19.51 -10.84
N HIS A 429 -19.93 18.81 -10.26
CA HIS A 429 -21.07 19.37 -9.54
C HIS A 429 -21.11 19.01 -8.06
N TYR A 430 -20.04 18.40 -7.53
CA TYR A 430 -19.96 18.03 -6.11
C TYR A 430 -19.86 19.26 -5.20
N ASN A 431 -20.31 19.13 -3.95
CA ASN A 431 -20.12 20.16 -2.94
C ASN A 431 -18.63 20.25 -2.57
N ARG A 432 -17.98 21.34 -2.99
CA ARG A 432 -16.55 21.58 -2.78
C ARG A 432 -16.18 22.01 -1.35
N SER A 433 -17.16 22.17 -0.45
CA SER A 433 -16.92 22.56 0.95
C SER A 433 -16.28 21.42 1.77
N HIS A 434 -16.39 20.19 1.28
CA HIS A 434 -15.80 19.00 1.87
C HIS A 434 -14.92 18.32 0.81
N PRO A 435 -13.58 18.47 0.90
CA PRO A 435 -12.68 17.76 0.01
C PRO A 435 -12.91 16.25 0.04
N ILE A 436 -12.64 15.57 -1.08
CA ILE A 436 -12.89 14.14 -1.23
C ILE A 436 -11.56 13.41 -1.45
N LEU A 437 -11.27 12.42 -0.60
CA LEU A 437 -10.35 11.35 -0.92
C LEU A 437 -11.13 10.29 -1.71
N ILE A 438 -10.57 9.77 -2.80
CA ILE A 438 -11.08 8.55 -3.43
C ILE A 438 -10.22 7.40 -2.91
N GLY A 439 -10.51 6.94 -1.69
CA GLY A 439 -9.69 6.01 -0.93
C GLY A 439 -9.65 4.63 -1.56
N GLU A 440 -10.69 4.25 -2.30
CA GLU A 440 -10.77 2.97 -2.99
C GLU A 440 -11.48 3.12 -4.34
N TYR A 441 -10.88 2.59 -5.40
CA TYR A 441 -11.61 2.35 -6.64
C TYR A 441 -11.04 1.15 -7.41
N ALA A 442 -11.91 0.42 -8.12
CA ALA A 442 -11.51 -0.54 -9.14
C ALA A 442 -12.66 -0.95 -10.07
N VAL A 443 -12.34 -1.28 -11.32
CA VAL A 443 -13.25 -2.07 -12.16
C VAL A 443 -13.13 -3.54 -11.77
N ILE A 444 -14.21 -4.10 -11.21
CA ILE A 444 -14.20 -5.47 -10.65
C ILE A 444 -14.95 -6.49 -11.51
N GLU A 445 -15.77 -6.01 -12.45
CA GLU A 445 -16.52 -6.86 -13.38
C GLU A 445 -16.48 -6.28 -14.81
N PRO A 446 -16.56 -7.13 -15.85
CA PRO A 446 -16.73 -6.65 -17.22
C PRO A 446 -18.10 -5.97 -17.41
N ASN A 447 -18.28 -5.25 -18.51
CA ASN A 447 -19.59 -4.72 -18.87
C ASN A 447 -20.60 -5.85 -19.10
N ASN A 448 -21.84 -5.64 -18.68
CA ASN A 448 -22.94 -6.58 -18.87
C ASN A 448 -24.16 -5.85 -19.45
N ALA A 449 -24.58 -6.23 -20.66
CA ALA A 449 -25.71 -5.60 -21.35
C ALA A 449 -27.04 -5.76 -20.61
N SER A 450 -27.17 -6.77 -19.75
CA SER A 450 -28.38 -7.08 -18.99
C SER A 450 -28.37 -6.51 -17.56
N MET A 451 -27.21 -6.07 -17.06
CA MET A 451 -27.04 -5.62 -15.68
C MET A 451 -26.09 -4.42 -15.61
N ALA A 452 -26.65 -3.24 -15.31
CA ALA A 452 -25.87 -2.01 -15.20
C ALA A 452 -25.01 -1.94 -13.93
N SER A 453 -25.52 -2.45 -12.80
CA SER A 453 -24.79 -2.48 -11.53
C SER A 453 -23.88 -3.70 -11.44
N VAL A 454 -22.89 -3.64 -10.55
CA VAL A 454 -22.13 -4.80 -10.08
C VAL A 454 -23.09 -5.83 -9.47
N ASP A 455 -22.77 -7.11 -9.65
CA ASP A 455 -23.47 -8.21 -8.99
C ASP A 455 -22.78 -8.51 -7.66
N TRP A 456 -23.37 -8.04 -6.56
CA TRP A 456 -22.87 -8.24 -5.21
C TRP A 456 -23.25 -9.60 -4.60
N THR A 457 -23.87 -10.51 -5.36
CA THR A 457 -24.19 -11.84 -4.86
C THR A 457 -22.93 -12.66 -4.61
N SER A 458 -22.94 -13.47 -3.54
CA SER A 458 -21.83 -14.35 -3.21
C SER A 458 -21.55 -15.32 -4.37
N GLY A 459 -20.29 -15.36 -4.82
CA GLY A 459 -19.86 -16.21 -5.93
C GLY A 459 -20.07 -15.61 -7.33
N ALA A 460 -20.53 -14.35 -7.43
CA ALA A 460 -20.56 -13.64 -8.70
C ALA A 460 -19.18 -13.58 -9.36
N THR A 461 -19.15 -13.73 -10.69
CA THR A 461 -17.89 -13.74 -11.45
C THR A 461 -17.20 -12.38 -11.34
N ARG A 462 -15.91 -12.39 -11.01
CA ARG A 462 -15.04 -11.20 -10.98
C ARG A 462 -13.97 -11.28 -12.06
N LEU A 463 -13.39 -10.15 -12.42
CA LEU A 463 -12.18 -10.12 -13.24
C LEU A 463 -11.03 -10.76 -12.47
N ALA A 464 -10.35 -11.75 -13.07
CA ALA A 464 -9.21 -12.40 -12.42
C ALA A 464 -7.98 -11.48 -12.33
N PHE A 465 -7.82 -10.61 -13.33
CA PHE A 465 -6.82 -9.55 -13.40
C PHE A 465 -7.51 -8.32 -14.00
N PRO A 466 -7.00 -7.09 -13.76
CA PRO A 466 -7.52 -5.91 -14.43
C PRO A 466 -7.49 -6.09 -15.96
N SER A 467 -8.60 -5.75 -16.61
CA SER A 467 -8.74 -5.81 -18.07
C SER A 467 -8.38 -4.46 -18.69
N TRP A 468 -7.95 -4.46 -19.96
CA TRP A 468 -7.58 -3.22 -20.64
C TRP A 468 -8.76 -2.25 -20.78
N THR A 469 -9.97 -2.73 -21.09
CA THR A 469 -11.19 -1.91 -21.07
C THR A 469 -11.42 -1.29 -19.69
N GLY A 470 -11.22 -2.06 -18.63
CA GLY A 470 -11.30 -1.59 -17.24
C GLY A 470 -10.29 -0.48 -16.95
N SER A 471 -9.01 -0.71 -17.26
CA SER A 471 -7.95 0.26 -17.01
C SER A 471 -8.13 1.57 -17.81
N VAL A 472 -8.66 1.51 -19.04
CA VAL A 472 -9.01 2.72 -19.80
C VAL A 472 -10.17 3.47 -19.15
N ALA A 473 -11.20 2.75 -18.66
CA ALA A 473 -12.32 3.36 -17.95
C ALA A 473 -11.90 4.00 -16.61
N GLU A 474 -11.03 3.33 -15.86
CA GLU A 474 -10.40 3.87 -14.64
C GLU A 474 -9.60 5.14 -14.95
N ALA A 475 -8.82 5.16 -16.05
CA ALA A 475 -8.12 6.37 -16.48
C ALA A 475 -9.08 7.52 -16.76
N ILE A 476 -10.25 7.24 -17.36
CA ILE A 476 -11.28 8.26 -17.62
C ILE A 476 -11.80 8.83 -16.30
N PHE A 477 -12.15 7.98 -15.34
CA PHE A 477 -12.60 8.41 -14.03
C PHE A 477 -11.55 9.26 -13.30
N LEU A 478 -10.28 8.82 -13.32
CA LEU A 478 -9.16 9.56 -12.72
C LEU A 478 -8.89 10.90 -13.41
N ILE A 479 -9.04 11.00 -14.73
CA ILE A 479 -8.97 12.27 -15.46
C ILE A 479 -10.12 13.20 -15.03
N GLY A 480 -11.32 12.65 -14.81
CA GLY A 480 -12.46 13.38 -14.25
C GLY A 480 -12.18 13.91 -12.84
N ALA A 481 -11.56 13.09 -11.99
CA ALA A 481 -11.12 13.47 -10.66
C ALA A 481 -10.01 14.55 -10.70
N GLU A 482 -9.00 14.40 -11.56
CA GLU A 482 -7.90 15.37 -11.71
C GLU A 482 -8.38 16.72 -12.24
N ARG A 483 -9.42 16.77 -13.09
CA ARG A 483 -10.07 18.03 -13.48
C ARG A 483 -10.66 18.79 -12.27
N ASN A 484 -10.99 18.07 -11.20
CA ASN A 484 -11.60 18.57 -9.97
C ASN A 484 -10.62 18.56 -8.78
N SER A 485 -9.32 18.57 -9.07
CA SER A 485 -8.23 18.44 -8.09
C SER A 485 -8.08 19.62 -7.12
N ASP A 486 -8.91 20.67 -7.22
CA ASP A 486 -9.01 21.71 -6.20
C ASP A 486 -9.73 21.25 -4.93
N PHE A 487 -10.53 20.18 -5.01
CA PHE A 487 -11.13 19.56 -3.82
C PHE A 487 -11.00 18.03 -3.78
N ILE A 488 -10.62 17.37 -4.89
CA ILE A 488 -10.16 15.98 -4.82
C ILE A 488 -8.77 15.94 -4.20
N ILE A 489 -8.64 15.28 -3.04
CA ILE A 489 -7.36 15.09 -2.33
C ILE A 489 -6.47 14.15 -3.14
N GLY A 490 -6.99 13.01 -3.56
CA GLY A 490 -6.23 11.99 -4.25
C GLY A 490 -7.07 10.75 -4.52
N ALA A 491 -6.49 9.79 -5.24
CA ALA A 491 -7.14 8.51 -5.53
C ALA A 491 -6.19 7.33 -5.35
N SER A 492 -6.70 6.22 -4.82
CA SER A 492 -5.97 4.97 -4.64
C SER A 492 -6.75 3.76 -5.14
N TYR A 493 -6.11 2.96 -5.99
CA TYR A 493 -6.67 1.69 -6.47
C TYR A 493 -6.70 0.69 -5.30
N ALA A 494 -7.78 -0.09 -5.20
CA ALA A 494 -7.88 -1.14 -4.19
C ALA A 494 -8.47 -2.45 -4.77
N PRO A 495 -7.98 -3.62 -4.34
CA PRO A 495 -6.82 -3.82 -3.47
C PRO A 495 -5.48 -3.68 -4.22
N THR A 496 -4.44 -3.26 -3.50
CA THR A 496 -3.12 -2.99 -4.07
C THR A 496 -2.37 -4.28 -4.46
N LEU A 497 -2.44 -5.33 -3.64
CA LEU A 497 -1.58 -6.50 -3.79
C LEU A 497 -2.36 -7.82 -3.67
N GLN A 498 -1.92 -8.84 -4.42
CA GLN A 498 -2.50 -10.18 -4.41
C GLN A 498 -1.46 -11.29 -4.44
N ASN A 499 -1.47 -12.19 -3.46
CA ASN A 499 -0.72 -13.43 -3.59
C ASN A 499 -1.49 -14.45 -4.45
N LEU A 500 -0.92 -14.86 -5.59
CA LEU A 500 -1.59 -15.77 -6.53
C LEU A 500 -1.80 -17.19 -5.99
N ASN A 501 -1.18 -17.55 -4.86
CA ASN A 501 -1.38 -18.84 -4.23
C ASN A 501 -2.59 -18.90 -3.29
N SER A 502 -3.07 -17.75 -2.79
CA SER A 502 -4.30 -17.66 -1.99
C SER A 502 -4.73 -16.20 -1.89
N PHE A 503 -5.98 -15.94 -2.26
CA PHE A 503 -6.57 -14.61 -2.24
C PHE A 503 -8.08 -14.71 -1.99
N GLN A 504 -8.65 -13.63 -1.47
CA GLN A 504 -10.05 -13.47 -1.10
C GLN A 504 -10.79 -12.50 -2.02
N TRP A 505 -10.08 -11.55 -2.63
CA TRP A 505 -10.62 -10.55 -3.54
C TRP A 505 -9.83 -10.47 -4.85
N VAL A 506 -10.51 -10.09 -5.93
CA VAL A 506 -9.94 -9.79 -7.25
C VAL A 506 -10.81 -8.78 -7.99
N PRO A 507 -10.26 -8.02 -8.94
CA PRO A 507 -8.84 -7.96 -9.36
C PRO A 507 -7.98 -7.00 -8.52
N ASP A 508 -6.66 -7.15 -8.63
CA ASP A 508 -5.68 -6.39 -7.83
C ASP A 508 -4.62 -5.71 -8.70
N MET A 509 -3.98 -4.66 -8.17
CA MET A 509 -3.01 -3.87 -8.95
C MET A 509 -1.71 -4.63 -9.24
N ILE A 510 -1.14 -5.33 -8.26
CA ILE A 510 0.06 -6.16 -8.40
C ILE A 510 -0.24 -7.56 -7.85
N SER A 511 -0.08 -8.58 -8.68
CA SER A 511 -0.16 -9.97 -8.23
C SER A 511 1.23 -10.58 -8.13
N PHE A 512 1.50 -11.41 -7.13
CA PHE A 512 2.85 -11.92 -6.87
C PHE A 512 2.84 -13.35 -6.31
N THR A 513 4.02 -13.96 -6.27
CA THR A 513 4.25 -15.23 -5.54
C THR A 513 5.57 -15.17 -4.77
N ALA A 514 6.01 -16.28 -4.16
CA ALA A 514 7.39 -16.40 -3.65
C ALA A 514 8.45 -16.46 -4.77
N ASP A 515 8.05 -16.67 -6.02
CA ASP A 515 8.88 -16.60 -7.21
C ASP A 515 8.63 -15.25 -7.91
N THR A 516 9.60 -14.34 -7.80
CA THR A 516 9.49 -12.97 -8.32
C THR A 516 9.36 -12.94 -9.85
N THR A 517 9.77 -14.00 -10.55
CA THR A 517 9.61 -14.11 -12.01
C THR A 517 8.15 -14.30 -12.43
N LYS A 518 7.25 -14.55 -11.47
CA LYS A 518 5.81 -14.70 -11.67
C LYS A 518 5.02 -13.48 -11.23
N ASP A 519 5.67 -12.41 -10.80
CA ASP A 519 4.98 -11.19 -10.44
C ASP A 519 4.33 -10.57 -11.68
N VAL A 520 3.13 -10.03 -11.49
CA VAL A 520 2.26 -9.48 -12.54
C VAL A 520 1.96 -8.04 -12.16
N LEU A 521 2.53 -7.11 -12.94
CA LEU A 521 2.09 -5.74 -12.94
C LEU A 521 0.84 -5.67 -13.84
N SER A 522 -0.31 -5.29 -13.29
CA SER A 522 -1.57 -5.31 -14.04
C SER A 522 -1.63 -4.26 -15.16
N THR A 523 -2.67 -4.32 -16.00
CA THR A 523 -2.95 -3.24 -16.95
C THR A 523 -3.21 -1.90 -16.25
N SER A 524 -3.86 -1.93 -15.08
CA SER A 524 -4.13 -0.75 -14.26
C SER A 524 -2.84 -0.20 -13.62
N TRP A 525 -1.88 -1.06 -13.26
CA TRP A 525 -0.54 -0.62 -12.83
C TRP A 525 0.16 0.20 -13.92
N HIS A 526 0.16 -0.27 -15.17
CA HIS A 526 0.79 0.48 -16.27
C HIS A 526 0.08 1.81 -16.56
N MET A 527 -1.25 1.83 -16.47
CA MET A 527 -2.04 3.05 -16.60
C MET A 527 -1.67 4.05 -15.50
N LEU A 528 -1.62 3.61 -14.24
CA LEU A 528 -1.25 4.43 -13.09
C LEU A 528 0.20 4.90 -13.16
N GLN A 529 1.12 4.06 -13.63
CA GLN A 529 2.50 4.45 -13.87
C GLN A 529 2.57 5.63 -14.86
N LEU A 530 1.83 5.56 -15.98
CA LEU A 530 1.78 6.67 -16.92
C LEU A 530 1.17 7.93 -16.28
N LEU A 531 0.03 7.83 -15.61
CA LEU A 531 -0.61 9.03 -15.06
C LEU A 531 0.16 9.66 -13.87
N GLY A 532 0.69 8.83 -12.97
CA GLY A 532 1.41 9.22 -11.75
C GLY A 532 2.80 9.79 -12.01
N ASN A 533 3.46 9.41 -13.12
CA ASN A 533 4.74 10.01 -13.52
C ASN A 533 4.58 11.31 -14.33
N HIS A 534 3.37 11.68 -14.73
CA HIS A 534 3.08 12.90 -15.49
C HIS A 534 2.07 13.78 -14.75
N LEU A 535 2.45 14.30 -13.59
CA LEU A 535 1.56 15.11 -12.75
C LEU A 535 1.28 16.49 -13.36
N ILE A 536 0.02 16.90 -13.33
CA ILE A 536 -0.39 18.29 -13.53
C ILE A 536 -0.37 18.96 -12.16
N THR A 537 0.24 20.14 -12.03
CA THR A 537 0.22 20.94 -10.79
C THR A 537 -0.83 22.05 -10.83
N GLU A 538 -1.23 22.44 -12.04
CA GLU A 538 -2.30 23.40 -12.29
C GLU A 538 -3.10 22.91 -13.51
N THR A 539 -4.37 22.57 -13.31
CA THR A 539 -5.29 22.31 -14.42
C THR A 539 -5.51 23.61 -15.19
N LEU A 540 -5.72 23.54 -16.51
CA LEU A 540 -5.91 24.71 -17.35
C LEU A 540 -7.21 24.62 -18.16
N PRO A 541 -7.99 25.71 -18.27
CA PRO A 541 -9.21 25.72 -19.06
C PRO A 541 -8.97 25.37 -20.51
N THR A 542 -9.87 24.58 -21.09
CA THR A 542 -9.84 24.21 -22.50
C THR A 542 -11.04 24.80 -23.24
N THR A 543 -10.83 25.21 -24.49
CA THR A 543 -11.91 25.59 -25.41
C THR A 543 -11.88 24.70 -26.65
N GLY A 544 -13.05 24.29 -27.13
CA GLY A 544 -13.17 23.28 -28.18
C GLY A 544 -13.20 21.86 -27.61
N GLY A 545 -13.49 20.89 -28.47
CA GLY A 545 -13.63 19.47 -28.09
C GLY A 545 -14.93 19.15 -27.34
N ASN A 546 -15.49 17.98 -27.60
CA ASN A 546 -16.56 17.39 -26.78
C ASN A 546 -16.01 16.15 -26.09
N PHE A 547 -16.57 15.82 -24.92
CA PHE A 547 -16.30 14.54 -24.29
C PHE A 547 -17.07 13.41 -25.00
N GLY A 548 -16.42 12.25 -25.12
CA GLY A 548 -16.95 11.10 -25.84
C GLY A 548 -16.74 11.20 -27.36
N PRO A 549 -15.94 10.32 -27.98
CA PRO A 549 -15.22 9.18 -27.40
C PRO A 549 -13.89 9.54 -26.70
N ALA A 550 -13.45 10.80 -26.76
CA ALA A 550 -12.23 11.26 -26.08
C ALA A 550 -12.55 11.94 -24.74
N TYR A 551 -11.80 11.59 -23.70
CA TYR A 551 -11.90 12.16 -22.36
C TYR A 551 -10.53 12.69 -21.95
N TYR A 552 -10.46 13.90 -21.42
CA TYR A 552 -9.17 14.57 -21.26
C TYR A 552 -9.15 15.59 -20.12
N VAL A 553 -7.93 15.87 -19.65
CA VAL A 553 -7.58 16.99 -18.79
C VAL A 553 -6.28 17.59 -19.32
N ALA A 554 -6.19 18.92 -19.32
CA ALA A 554 -4.99 19.63 -19.73
C ALA A 554 -4.52 20.53 -18.59
N GLY A 555 -3.22 20.79 -18.56
CA GLY A 555 -2.65 21.57 -17.48
C GLY A 555 -1.19 21.91 -17.67
N TYR A 556 -0.61 22.39 -16.58
CA TYR A 556 0.78 22.77 -16.45
C TYR A 556 1.40 22.06 -15.27
N ASN A 557 2.66 21.68 -15.41
CA ASN A 557 3.49 21.25 -14.30
C ASN A 557 4.52 22.33 -14.01
N ASN A 558 4.40 23.01 -12.87
CA ASN A 558 5.27 24.11 -12.47
C ASN A 558 6.65 23.66 -12.00
N GLN A 559 6.83 22.37 -11.68
CA GLN A 559 8.12 21.81 -11.26
C GLN A 559 9.01 21.54 -12.48
N THR A 560 8.43 21.05 -13.57
CA THR A 560 9.16 20.76 -14.83
C THR A 560 9.07 21.90 -15.83
N GLY A 561 8.07 22.77 -15.68
CA GLY A 561 7.72 23.81 -16.62
C GLY A 561 6.95 23.31 -17.85
N SER A 562 6.47 22.06 -17.84
CA SER A 562 5.84 21.40 -18.99
C SER A 562 4.35 21.73 -19.11
N HIS A 563 3.86 21.82 -20.36
CA HIS A 563 2.43 21.76 -20.64
C HIS A 563 2.01 20.33 -20.95
N MET A 564 0.85 19.90 -20.44
CA MET A 564 0.41 18.51 -20.54
C MET A 564 -1.04 18.40 -21.01
N LEU A 565 -1.31 17.36 -21.81
CA LEU A 565 -2.64 16.86 -22.11
C LEU A 565 -2.66 15.36 -21.80
N LYS A 566 -3.47 14.94 -20.84
CA LYS A 566 -3.80 13.54 -20.58
C LYS A 566 -5.09 13.20 -21.31
N THR A 567 -5.14 12.07 -22.01
CA THR A 567 -6.32 11.68 -22.78
C THR A 567 -6.53 10.17 -22.75
N ALA A 568 -7.78 9.75 -22.57
CA ALA A 568 -8.22 8.38 -22.73
C ALA A 568 -9.33 8.31 -23.80
N ILE A 569 -9.25 7.30 -24.69
CA ILE A 569 -10.22 7.08 -25.76
C ILE A 569 -11.04 5.84 -25.45
N TYR A 570 -12.36 5.98 -25.46
CA TYR A 570 -13.28 4.88 -25.16
C TYR A 570 -14.48 4.89 -26.11
N ASN A 571 -14.80 3.71 -26.65
CA ASN A 571 -15.91 3.46 -27.57
C ASN A 571 -15.85 4.30 -28.87
N ALA A 572 -14.64 4.55 -29.40
CA ALA A 572 -14.45 5.11 -30.74
C ALA A 572 -14.53 4.02 -31.82
N THR A 573 -15.12 4.34 -32.97
CA THR A 573 -15.22 3.41 -34.12
C THR A 573 -14.00 3.45 -35.04
N GLU A 574 -13.20 4.51 -34.96
CA GLU A 574 -11.97 4.75 -35.72
C GLU A 574 -10.98 5.49 -34.81
N ASP A 575 -9.73 5.62 -35.25
CA ASP A 575 -8.76 6.45 -34.52
C ASP A 575 -9.27 7.90 -34.42
N VAL A 576 -9.15 8.50 -33.24
CA VAL A 576 -9.60 9.86 -32.97
C VAL A 576 -8.48 10.84 -33.35
N PRO A 577 -8.67 11.71 -34.36
CA PRO A 577 -7.71 12.74 -34.66
C PRO A 577 -7.68 13.78 -33.52
N VAL A 578 -6.49 14.13 -33.05
CA VAL A 578 -6.29 15.14 -32.00
C VAL A 578 -5.47 16.30 -32.56
N SER A 579 -5.94 17.51 -32.32
CA SER A 579 -5.25 18.76 -32.62
C SER A 579 -5.31 19.65 -31.39
N VAL A 580 -4.18 19.83 -30.71
CA VAL A 580 -4.10 20.61 -29.47
C VAL A 580 -3.07 21.72 -29.59
N SER A 581 -3.42 22.90 -29.09
CA SER A 581 -2.49 24.01 -28.89
C SER A 581 -2.54 24.52 -27.46
N PHE A 582 -1.39 24.91 -26.94
CA PHE A 582 -1.27 25.55 -25.63
C PHE A 582 -0.96 27.02 -25.85
N LYS A 583 -1.74 27.93 -25.26
CA LYS A 583 -1.45 29.36 -25.33
C LYS A 583 -0.06 29.65 -24.78
N GLY A 584 0.79 30.27 -25.60
CA GLY A 584 2.19 30.56 -25.27
C GLY A 584 3.20 29.58 -25.91
N VAL A 585 2.75 28.43 -26.41
CA VAL A 585 3.59 27.49 -27.16
C VAL A 585 3.62 27.87 -28.65
N SER A 586 4.82 27.94 -29.22
CA SER A 586 5.04 28.37 -30.61
C SER A 586 5.36 27.20 -31.54
N ALA A 587 5.29 27.44 -32.85
CA ALA A 587 5.70 26.49 -33.86
C ALA A 587 7.15 25.99 -33.64
N GLY A 588 7.39 24.71 -33.87
CA GLY A 588 8.68 24.06 -33.69
C GLY A 588 8.95 23.54 -32.26
N ALA A 589 8.11 23.86 -31.27
CA ALA A 589 8.18 23.26 -29.94
C ALA A 589 8.04 21.73 -30.03
N THR A 590 8.77 21.01 -29.18
CA THR A 590 8.76 19.54 -29.13
C THR A 590 7.96 19.04 -27.95
N ALA A 591 7.19 17.98 -28.18
CA ALA A 591 6.48 17.25 -27.15
C ALA A 591 6.79 15.75 -27.25
N THR A 592 6.77 15.06 -26.12
CA THR A 592 6.73 13.60 -26.07
C THR A 592 5.27 13.19 -25.99
N LEU A 593 4.81 12.38 -26.93
CA LEU A 593 3.53 11.69 -26.87
C LEU A 593 3.77 10.25 -26.45
N SER A 594 3.33 9.93 -25.24
CA SER A 594 3.32 8.58 -24.67
C SER A 594 1.92 7.99 -24.84
N ILE A 595 1.79 6.81 -25.45
CA ILE A 595 0.50 6.12 -25.65
C ILE A 595 0.61 4.68 -25.16
N LEU A 596 -0.32 4.29 -24.28
CA LEU A 596 -0.59 2.92 -23.90
C LEU A 596 -1.73 2.34 -24.71
N THR A 597 -1.55 1.11 -25.20
CA THR A 597 -2.58 0.31 -25.88
C THR A 597 -2.44 -1.17 -25.49
N ALA A 598 -3.47 -1.97 -25.77
CA ALA A 598 -3.41 -3.43 -25.73
C ALA A 598 -4.09 -4.03 -26.98
N PRO A 599 -3.89 -5.33 -27.28
CA PRO A 599 -4.44 -5.96 -28.49
C PRO A 599 -5.97 -5.92 -28.59
N SER A 600 -6.67 -5.96 -27.47
CA SER A 600 -8.14 -5.87 -27.37
C SER A 600 -8.57 -5.34 -26.00
N GLY A 601 -9.84 -4.98 -25.85
CA GLY A 601 -10.39 -4.56 -24.57
C GLY A 601 -10.35 -5.63 -23.48
N ASP A 602 -10.51 -6.90 -23.84
CA ASP A 602 -10.47 -8.03 -22.91
C ASP A 602 -9.03 -8.48 -22.59
N SER A 603 -8.02 -7.78 -23.10
CA SER A 603 -6.61 -8.11 -22.82
C SER A 603 -6.26 -7.79 -21.36
N TYR A 604 -5.48 -8.65 -20.71
CA TYR A 604 -4.97 -8.45 -19.35
C TYR A 604 -3.55 -9.01 -19.23
N ASN A 605 -2.77 -8.47 -18.28
CA ASN A 605 -1.49 -9.07 -17.90
C ASN A 605 -1.75 -10.25 -16.95
N ASN A 606 -0.94 -11.31 -17.08
CA ASN A 606 -0.93 -12.46 -16.18
C ASN A 606 0.49 -13.03 -16.11
N VAL A 607 0.70 -14.13 -15.37
CA VAL A 607 2.02 -14.75 -15.22
C VAL A 607 2.64 -15.06 -16.59
N GLY A 608 3.78 -14.42 -16.88
CA GLY A 608 4.52 -14.59 -18.14
C GLY A 608 3.95 -13.82 -19.33
N THR A 609 2.89 -13.02 -19.15
CA THR A 609 2.28 -12.23 -20.23
C THR A 609 2.18 -10.74 -19.86
N GLN A 610 2.78 -9.88 -20.69
CA GLN A 610 2.60 -8.44 -20.66
C GLN A 610 1.99 -7.98 -22.00
N VAL A 611 0.72 -7.57 -21.98
CA VAL A 611 -0.04 -7.16 -23.18
C VAL A 611 -0.01 -5.65 -23.42
N VAL A 612 0.24 -4.85 -22.38
CA VAL A 612 0.28 -3.39 -22.50
C VAL A 612 1.51 -2.96 -23.29
N LYS A 613 1.28 -2.25 -24.39
CA LYS A 613 2.32 -1.65 -25.23
C LYS A 613 2.39 -0.17 -24.95
N SER A 614 3.59 0.31 -24.63
CA SER A 614 3.90 1.74 -24.53
C SER A 614 4.64 2.20 -25.79
N THR A 615 4.23 3.33 -26.34
CA THR A 615 4.93 4.00 -27.45
C THR A 615 5.20 5.44 -27.07
N ASN A 616 6.45 5.87 -27.24
CA ASN A 616 6.88 7.24 -27.01
C ASN A 616 7.34 7.84 -28.34
N THR A 617 6.70 8.92 -28.76
CA THR A 617 7.03 9.61 -30.02
C THR A 617 7.28 11.08 -29.78
N THR A 618 8.29 11.64 -30.44
CA THR A 618 8.53 13.09 -30.41
C THR A 618 7.73 13.77 -31.51
N ILE A 619 6.85 14.70 -31.14
CA ILE A 619 6.02 15.48 -32.07
C ILE A 619 6.47 16.93 -32.03
N LYS A 620 6.46 17.60 -33.19
CA LYS A 620 6.73 19.03 -33.30
C LYS A 620 5.45 19.81 -33.55
N ALA A 621 5.28 20.91 -32.83
CA ALA A 621 4.22 21.86 -33.09
C ALA A 621 4.34 22.45 -34.50
N SER A 622 3.23 22.43 -35.23
CA SER A 622 3.07 23.08 -36.52
C SER A 622 2.78 24.58 -36.37
N ALA A 623 2.42 25.27 -37.46
CA ALA A 623 2.05 26.69 -37.42
C ALA A 623 0.96 26.95 -36.37
N GLY A 624 1.10 28.04 -35.61
CA GLY A 624 0.20 28.36 -34.50
C GLY A 624 0.42 27.56 -33.21
N GLY A 625 1.50 26.77 -33.10
CA GLY A 625 1.80 26.01 -31.88
C GLY A 625 0.99 24.71 -31.75
N VAL A 626 0.42 24.21 -32.84
CA VAL A 626 -0.53 23.09 -32.84
C VAL A 626 0.20 21.75 -32.97
N PHE A 627 -0.01 20.85 -32.02
CA PHE A 627 0.38 19.44 -32.10
C PHE A 627 -0.77 18.62 -32.71
N LYS A 628 -0.45 17.76 -33.67
CA LYS A 628 -1.42 16.88 -34.33
C LYS A 628 -0.98 15.43 -34.26
N PHE A 629 -1.90 14.55 -33.89
CA PHE A 629 -1.70 13.10 -33.80
C PHE A 629 -3.06 12.39 -33.88
N SER A 630 -3.05 11.06 -33.81
CA SER A 630 -4.25 10.25 -33.79
C SER A 630 -4.15 9.26 -32.64
N LEU A 631 -5.25 9.05 -31.91
CA LEU A 631 -5.32 8.11 -30.80
C LEU A 631 -6.27 6.96 -31.13
N PRO A 632 -5.83 5.70 -31.04
CA PRO A 632 -6.70 4.56 -31.32
C PRO A 632 -7.75 4.40 -30.22
N ASN A 633 -8.85 3.70 -30.54
CA ASN A 633 -9.83 3.29 -29.53
C ASN A 633 -9.15 2.47 -28.41
N LEU A 634 -9.62 2.64 -27.16
CA LEU A 634 -9.04 2.02 -25.98
C LEU A 634 -7.54 2.35 -25.85
N SER A 635 -7.21 3.63 -25.81
CA SER A 635 -5.87 4.12 -25.52
C SER A 635 -5.87 5.07 -24.33
N VAL A 636 -4.76 5.09 -23.59
CA VAL A 636 -4.45 6.11 -22.56
C VAL A 636 -3.17 6.79 -22.99
N SER A 637 -3.13 8.12 -22.96
CA SER A 637 -2.02 8.89 -23.50
C SER A 637 -1.69 10.14 -22.69
N VAL A 638 -0.43 10.54 -22.77
CA VAL A 638 0.07 11.82 -22.27
C VAL A 638 0.86 12.50 -23.37
N LEU A 639 0.46 13.70 -23.77
CA LEU A 639 1.28 14.63 -24.52
C LEU A 639 1.94 15.60 -23.54
N GLU A 640 3.26 15.54 -23.41
CA GLU A 640 4.04 16.46 -22.59
C GLU A 640 4.92 17.35 -23.47
N VAL A 641 4.60 18.64 -23.53
CA VAL A 641 5.40 19.67 -24.19
C VAL A 641 6.49 20.10 -23.21
N GLN A 642 7.74 19.81 -23.56
CA GLN A 642 8.87 20.14 -22.67
C GLN A 642 8.95 21.64 -22.41
N GLY A 643 8.86 22.01 -21.14
CA GLY A 643 9.21 23.33 -20.68
C GLY A 643 10.71 23.60 -20.75
N ARG A 644 11.09 24.87 -20.87
CA ARG A 644 12.36 25.31 -20.26
C ARG A 644 12.03 25.57 -18.79
N PRO A 645 12.75 25.00 -17.80
CA PRO A 645 12.53 25.36 -16.41
C PRO A 645 12.68 26.88 -16.29
N THR A 646 11.58 27.55 -15.99
CA THR A 646 11.63 28.97 -15.67
C THR A 646 12.17 29.06 -14.27
N TYR A 647 13.49 29.26 -14.15
CA TYR A 647 14.07 29.75 -12.90
C TYR A 647 13.51 31.16 -12.67
N TRP A 648 12.34 31.27 -12.05
CA TRP A 648 11.78 32.56 -11.67
C TRP A 648 12.48 33.03 -10.40
N ALA A 649 13.58 33.75 -10.59
CA ALA A 649 14.13 34.62 -9.56
C ALA A 649 13.15 35.80 -9.35
N GLY A 650 12.42 35.77 -8.23
CA GLY A 650 11.85 36.96 -7.59
C GLY A 650 10.54 37.51 -8.15
N SER A 651 9.46 37.34 -7.39
CA SER A 651 8.46 38.38 -7.09
C SER A 651 7.38 37.75 -6.21
N TRP A 652 7.56 37.82 -4.89
CA TRP A 652 6.47 37.61 -3.93
C TRP A 652 5.51 38.80 -4.04
N GLY A 653 4.57 38.71 -4.97
CA GLY A 653 3.42 39.61 -5.09
C GLY A 653 2.17 38.85 -4.66
N GLY A 654 1.72 39.11 -3.44
CA GLY A 654 0.58 38.41 -2.85
C GLY A 654 -0.72 38.67 -3.60
N HIS A 655 -1.33 37.61 -4.11
CA HIS A 655 -2.77 37.48 -4.21
C HIS A 655 -3.21 36.30 -3.36
N ARG A 656 -3.93 36.61 -2.27
CA ARG A 656 -4.53 35.64 -1.36
C ARG A 656 -5.68 34.94 -2.10
N GLY A 657 -5.45 33.70 -2.53
CA GLY A 657 -6.49 32.72 -2.85
C GLY A 657 -6.85 31.93 -1.60
N ALA A 658 -8.12 31.57 -1.46
CA ALA A 658 -8.73 31.04 -0.25
C ALA A 658 -8.33 29.59 0.04
N TRP A 659 -7.16 29.39 0.64
CA TRP A 659 -6.86 28.26 1.52
C TRP A 659 -5.95 28.79 2.63
N GLY A 660 -6.51 28.97 3.82
CA GLY A 660 -5.76 29.43 4.98
C GLY A 660 -4.97 28.27 5.58
N HIS A 661 -3.72 28.11 5.20
CA HIS A 661 -2.75 27.30 5.95
C HIS A 661 -1.48 28.11 6.20
N GLY A 662 -1.10 28.16 7.48
CA GLY A 662 0.15 28.76 7.94
C GLY A 662 1.35 27.87 7.62
N GLY A 663 2.43 28.50 7.15
CA GLY A 663 3.79 28.11 7.47
C GLY A 663 4.34 26.80 6.88
N PHE A 664 4.56 26.75 5.57
CA PHE A 664 5.53 25.82 4.99
C PHE A 664 6.95 26.22 5.36
N GLY A 665 7.55 25.55 6.35
CA GLY A 665 8.98 25.59 6.65
C GLY A 665 9.70 24.43 5.98
N GLY A 666 9.98 24.53 4.68
CA GLY A 666 10.80 23.54 3.99
C GLY A 666 12.27 23.65 4.39
N TRP A 667 12.84 22.58 4.95
CA TRP A 667 14.29 22.41 5.08
C TRP A 667 14.74 21.24 4.20
N THR A 668 15.61 21.53 3.24
CA THR A 668 16.36 20.54 2.46
C THR A 668 17.69 20.28 3.17
N PRO A 669 18.09 19.03 3.47
CA PRO A 669 19.45 18.75 3.93
C PRO A 669 20.36 18.60 2.71
N SER A 670 21.19 19.61 2.43
CA SER A 670 22.32 19.45 1.51
C SER A 670 23.46 18.70 2.22
N TRP A 671 23.76 17.49 1.77
CA TRP A 671 25.03 16.82 2.07
C TRP A 671 26.10 17.27 1.08
N GLY A 672 27.23 17.79 1.59
CA GLY A 672 28.44 17.97 0.79
C GLY A 672 29.45 18.97 1.37
N GLY A 673 30.65 18.49 1.67
CA GLY A 673 31.86 19.33 1.70
C GLY A 673 32.67 19.32 3.00
N TRP A 674 33.56 18.33 3.12
CA TRP A 674 34.73 18.44 4.01
C TRP A 674 35.64 19.57 3.50
N GLY A 675 35.78 20.63 4.29
CA GLY A 675 36.65 21.76 4.00
C GLY A 675 37.11 22.44 5.29
N SER A 676 38.40 22.34 5.58
CA SER A 676 39.07 22.91 6.74
C SER A 676 38.87 24.43 6.87
N TRP A 677 38.44 24.91 8.05
CA TRP A 677 38.65 26.30 8.46
C TRP A 677 39.06 26.39 9.94
N LYS A 678 40.20 27.04 10.16
CA LYS A 678 40.73 27.47 11.47
C LYS A 678 40.17 28.85 11.80
N GLY A 679 39.92 29.14 13.09
CA GLY A 679 39.77 30.50 13.60
C GLY A 679 38.57 30.68 14.54
N THR A 680 38.74 30.40 15.83
CA THR A 680 38.84 31.39 16.94
C THR A 680 37.50 31.98 17.40
N GLY A 681 37.13 31.72 18.66
CA GLY A 681 36.08 32.48 19.34
C GLY A 681 35.56 31.79 20.58
N HIS A 682 36.15 32.09 21.73
CA HIS A 682 35.80 31.63 23.06
C HIS A 682 34.30 31.70 23.40
N ASN A 683 33.75 30.63 23.99
CA ASN A 683 33.13 30.69 25.31
C ASN A 683 32.98 29.29 25.92
N LYS A 684 33.63 29.11 27.08
CA LYS A 684 33.58 27.93 27.92
C LYS A 684 32.25 27.89 28.68
N ARG A 685 31.60 26.73 28.74
CA ARG A 685 30.93 26.21 29.93
C ARG A 685 30.86 24.69 29.87
N ASP A 686 31.16 24.09 31.02
CA ASP A 686 31.60 22.71 31.20
C ASP A 686 30.51 21.66 30.97
N VAL A 687 30.94 20.51 30.43
CA VAL A 687 30.18 19.27 30.27
C VAL A 687 30.61 18.30 31.37
N PRO A 688 29.69 17.63 32.09
CA PRO A 688 30.02 16.40 32.80
C PRO A 688 29.98 15.20 31.83
N LYS A 689 31.13 14.52 31.72
CA LYS A 689 31.31 13.26 30.99
C LYS A 689 30.51 12.12 31.61
N GLY A 690 29.93 11.27 30.76
CA GLY A 690 29.75 9.86 31.10
C GLY A 690 28.63 9.13 30.37
N TYR A 691 28.84 8.73 29.11
CA TYR A 691 28.16 7.56 28.54
C TYR A 691 29.11 6.79 27.62
N LYS A 692 29.17 5.48 27.84
CA LYS A 692 29.89 4.50 27.03
C LYS A 692 29.07 4.23 25.77
N GLU A 693 29.75 4.08 24.64
CA GLU A 693 29.20 3.51 23.41
C GLU A 693 28.61 2.12 23.68
N ILE A 694 27.34 1.95 23.32
CA ILE A 694 26.78 0.64 22.97
C ILE A 694 26.77 0.63 21.45
N VAL A 695 27.64 -0.21 20.90
CA VAL A 695 27.66 -0.56 19.48
C VAL A 695 26.52 -1.55 19.25
N TYR A 696 25.63 -1.22 18.31
CA TYR A 696 24.73 -2.19 17.69
C TYR A 696 25.44 -2.89 16.53
#